data_AF-A0A7X8II17-F1
#
_entry.id   AF-A0A7X8II17-F1
#
_cell.length_a   1.000
_cell.length_b   1.000
_cell.length_c   1.000
_cell.angle_alpha   90.00
_cell.angle_beta   90.00
_cell.angle_gamma   90.00
#
_symmetry.space_group_name_H-M   'P 1'
#
loop_
_entity.id
_entity.type
_entity.pdbx_description
1 polymer ?
#
loop_
_entity_poly.entity_id
_entity_poly.type
_entity_poly.pdbx_seq_one_letter_code
_entity_poly.pdbx_strand_id
1 'polypeptide(L)'
;MYKTLHTLLAISLAFLIQAHNLTASTNSDPLKISSEQSTDVTHLIVNPGFESGFDGWTNNGMATQTNTVFPKTGTTYVEKWVNIGQRIPDVGIQQTLTNLTNGKYRLYVTAGNIQQTTSGSTTNRGNPQTGVWFFAGYYTEDINDIQERSLDFIVVNKRVAIGLKAENATGNWLTCDNFKLEYLGEYETADLAGLLSAQLAHAEKLSAKKIQNSIRETLENKIESAQQALDEDPLSADNLSAAYTALETVFSQVEASIKLYADLQSKIDYANQVLTWYANEPDKISNLTAARNEAVLASNNFDLTAAAIKQAATALNQATKAVDKQLYIPGWALGDVNNPDNNYSLERSRQSKNWVVFWEKGLGDNPGVNLDDVLRVADETFDFYADSLGFVVRGNSKSDTYKMIIRLLAKTDWEANGGGVDGTTGMCTFSSGSAIWSRNWQTLRHEIAHCFQGQAGADSGHGWNYGFGPDASGGNVFWENCAQWQAYKIMTNDQFTNEWYNGYLGMVHAHPLHEWARYENFFLPDFWCFKQDDMKFVGRMWLESKRPEDPIEAYKRLAGNMKQDQFNDEMWECAARFATWDIPHIKQQGANHFNSRPQPKLNDVGENYWLIDPSNCPENYGHNIIKLNGVFVNPKKVSVFFEGKAGIDGFRKNLLPNAGWRFGFVALTTDGTRVYSDIGSANYFTGTDTLHFETPAKCKSLWLVVSGAPRMHVKHAWDDDTSNDEQWPYQVKFNNTNLRGYRNVVETGVDQLAKENMLIYAVGNTLYAQDLPQNSTLNIFDITGRSILTQSFDGENNFSTNLPEGAYIINVMHSNGRYNQKVIIK
;
A
#
# COMPACT_ATOMS: atom_id res chain seq x y z
N MET A 1 9.22 -112.66 39.31
CA MET A 1 10.14 -111.51 39.07
C MET A 1 10.90 -111.76 37.79
N TYR A 2 10.17 -111.79 36.68
CA TYR A 2 10.52 -112.49 35.45
C TYR A 2 9.65 -111.93 34.32
N LYS A 3 10.26 -111.62 33.17
CA LYS A 3 9.63 -111.06 31.94
C LYS A 3 9.09 -109.63 32.17
N THR A 4 9.36 -108.61 31.37
CA THR A 4 9.53 -108.57 29.92
C THR A 4 10.34 -107.32 29.56
N LEU A 5 11.55 -107.57 29.09
CA LEU A 5 12.31 -106.72 28.17
C LEU A 5 11.63 -106.87 26.79
N HIS A 6 11.48 -105.78 26.02
CA HIS A 6 10.86 -105.70 24.68
C HIS A 6 9.32 -105.57 24.58
N THR A 7 8.94 -104.48 23.89
CA THR A 7 7.69 -104.21 23.15
C THR A 7 6.41 -103.96 23.95
N LEU A 8 6.09 -102.69 24.23
CA LEU A 8 4.73 -102.22 24.57
C LEU A 8 4.58 -100.70 24.39
N LEU A 9 4.80 -100.21 23.17
CA LEU A 9 4.30 -98.90 22.74
C LEU A 9 3.81 -98.97 21.29
N ALA A 10 2.95 -99.94 21.03
CA ALA A 10 2.09 -100.00 19.86
C ALA A 10 0.98 -101.00 20.20
N ILE A 11 -0.17 -100.49 20.62
CA ILE A 11 -1.47 -100.78 20.02
C ILE A 11 -2.38 -99.67 20.55
N SER A 12 -2.61 -98.60 19.81
CA SER A 12 -3.11 -98.49 18.44
C SER A 12 -4.62 -98.64 18.35
N LEU A 13 -5.14 -97.74 17.53
CA LEU A 13 -6.33 -97.89 16.72
C LEU A 13 -7.62 -98.11 17.50
N ALA A 14 -8.34 -97.02 17.75
CA ALA A 14 -9.21 -96.40 16.76
C ALA A 14 -10.64 -96.85 17.02
N PHE A 15 -11.47 -95.91 17.47
CA PHE A 15 -12.65 -95.52 16.72
C PHE A 15 -13.21 -94.24 17.35
N LEU A 16 -12.93 -93.11 16.69
CA LEU A 16 -13.91 -92.04 16.48
C LEU A 16 -13.45 -91.23 15.27
N ILE A 17 -14.07 -91.60 14.14
CA ILE A 17 -13.99 -91.02 12.80
C ILE A 17 -15.27 -90.18 12.60
N GLN A 18 -15.17 -89.20 11.69
CA GLN A 18 -16.16 -88.28 11.08
C GLN A 18 -16.21 -86.88 11.74
N ALA A 19 -16.01 -85.76 11.02
CA ALA A 19 -16.27 -85.49 9.60
C ALA A 19 -15.31 -84.46 8.94
N HIS A 20 -15.09 -84.70 7.64
CA HIS A 20 -14.67 -83.86 6.50
C HIS A 20 -14.12 -82.41 6.64
N ASN A 21 -13.10 -82.13 5.78
CA ASN A 21 -12.77 -80.87 5.07
C ASN A 21 -12.21 -79.71 5.93
N LEU A 22 -11.23 -78.88 5.55
CA LEU A 22 -10.51 -78.57 4.30
C LEU A 22 -9.28 -77.69 4.71
N THR A 23 -8.09 -77.88 4.10
CA THR A 23 -7.09 -76.85 3.64
C THR A 23 -6.60 -75.72 4.58
N ALA A 24 -5.37 -75.22 4.62
CA ALA A 24 -4.22 -75.13 3.69
C ALA A 24 -2.98 -74.74 4.58
N SER A 25 -1.82 -75.38 4.48
CA SER A 25 -0.69 -75.15 3.55
C SER A 25 -0.04 -73.76 3.55
N THR A 26 1.31 -73.76 3.55
CA THR A 26 2.27 -72.67 3.25
C THR A 26 2.43 -71.65 4.39
N ASN A 27 3.63 -71.34 4.92
CA ASN A 27 4.86 -71.02 4.21
C ASN A 27 6.08 -71.71 4.85
N SER A 28 6.80 -72.49 4.04
CA SER A 28 8.25 -72.57 4.10
C SER A 28 8.82 -71.16 4.21
N ASP A 29 9.77 -70.92 5.10
CA ASP A 29 10.65 -69.75 5.03
C ASP A 29 11.41 -69.86 3.70
N PRO A 30 11.00 -69.15 2.63
CA PRO A 30 11.67 -69.30 1.36
C PRO A 30 12.75 -68.23 1.34
N LEU A 31 13.99 -68.66 1.09
CA LEU A 31 15.19 -67.85 0.77
C LEU A 31 16.32 -68.03 1.80
N LYS A 32 16.83 -69.27 1.91
CA LYS A 32 18.28 -69.44 2.02
C LYS A 32 18.88 -69.23 0.63
N ILE A 33 19.24 -68.00 0.29
CA ILE A 33 19.98 -67.69 -0.94
C ILE A 33 21.39 -67.21 -0.56
N SER A 34 22.40 -67.83 -1.16
CA SER A 34 23.78 -67.36 -1.13
C SER A 34 23.90 -66.00 -1.81
N SER A 35 24.86 -65.18 -1.37
CA SER A 35 25.12 -63.76 -1.65
C SER A 35 25.19 -63.26 -3.13
N GLU A 36 24.51 -63.87 -4.11
CA GLU A 36 24.59 -63.50 -5.54
C GLU A 36 23.23 -63.44 -6.30
N GLN A 37 22.07 -63.60 -5.64
CA GLN A 37 20.75 -63.41 -6.30
C GLN A 37 19.78 -62.58 -5.44
N SER A 38 19.36 -61.41 -5.93
CA SER A 38 18.26 -60.62 -5.33
C SER A 38 16.90 -61.27 -5.62
N THR A 39 15.94 -61.10 -4.72
CA THR A 39 14.55 -61.54 -4.93
C THR A 39 13.61 -60.34 -4.99
N ASP A 40 12.84 -60.19 -6.07
CA ASP A 40 11.79 -59.19 -6.17
C ASP A 40 10.67 -59.50 -5.16
N VAL A 41 10.48 -58.58 -4.22
CA VAL A 41 9.45 -58.63 -3.18
C VAL A 41 8.59 -57.35 -3.21
N THR A 42 8.46 -56.72 -4.38
CA THR A 42 7.67 -55.49 -4.59
C THR A 42 6.21 -55.65 -4.19
N HIS A 43 5.66 -56.87 -4.22
CA HIS A 43 4.31 -57.18 -3.74
C HIS A 43 4.06 -56.83 -2.26
N LEU A 44 5.11 -56.60 -1.47
CA LEU A 44 5.03 -56.13 -0.08
C LEU A 44 4.73 -54.63 0.03
N ILE A 45 4.98 -53.87 -1.04
CA ILE A 45 4.57 -52.46 -1.16
C ILE A 45 3.13 -52.45 -1.67
N VAL A 46 2.22 -51.81 -0.92
CA VAL A 46 0.84 -51.63 -1.38
C VAL A 46 0.83 -50.47 -2.36
N ASN A 47 0.22 -50.70 -3.54
CA ASN A 47 0.04 -49.68 -4.57
C ASN A 47 1.36 -48.97 -4.98
N PRO A 48 2.39 -49.72 -5.42
CA PRO A 48 3.74 -49.18 -5.71
C PRO A 48 3.80 -48.22 -6.91
N GLY A 49 2.78 -48.27 -7.77
CA GLY A 49 2.61 -47.41 -8.95
C GLY A 49 1.49 -46.36 -8.82
N PHE A 50 0.90 -46.21 -7.63
CA PHE A 50 -0.18 -45.25 -7.35
C PHE A 50 -1.45 -45.34 -8.23
N GLU A 51 -1.67 -46.47 -8.93
CA GLU A 51 -2.86 -46.70 -9.77
C GLU A 51 -4.18 -46.68 -8.97
N SER A 52 -4.13 -46.94 -7.67
CA SER A 52 -5.27 -46.80 -6.75
C SER A 52 -5.17 -45.54 -5.89
N GLY A 53 -4.64 -44.45 -6.46
CA GLY A 53 -4.46 -43.20 -5.74
C GLY A 53 -3.41 -43.33 -4.63
N PHE A 54 -3.78 -42.91 -3.41
CA PHE A 54 -2.91 -42.97 -2.22
C PHE A 54 -3.21 -44.17 -1.31
N ASP A 55 -3.96 -45.17 -1.78
CA ASP A 55 -4.31 -46.34 -0.96
C ASP A 55 -3.05 -47.01 -0.41
N GLY A 56 -2.98 -47.15 0.92
CA GLY A 56 -1.83 -47.71 1.63
C GLY A 56 -0.68 -46.72 1.90
N TRP A 57 -0.77 -45.47 1.46
CA TRP A 57 0.24 -44.43 1.66
C TRP A 57 -0.29 -43.26 2.51
N THR A 58 0.52 -42.80 3.47
CA THR A 58 0.30 -41.53 4.14
C THR A 58 0.79 -40.41 3.23
N ASN A 59 -0.16 -39.66 2.67
CA ASN A 59 0.11 -38.51 1.83
C ASN A 59 0.13 -37.21 2.66
N ASN A 60 1.20 -36.44 2.54
CA ASN A 60 1.33 -35.09 3.09
C ASN A 60 1.51 -34.08 1.93
N GLY A 61 0.43 -33.72 1.26
CA GLY A 61 0.41 -32.59 0.32
C GLY A 61 0.82 -32.88 -1.14
N MET A 62 0.90 -34.14 -1.54
CA MET A 62 1.12 -34.60 -2.93
C MET A 62 -0.21 -34.82 -3.67
N ALA A 63 -0.18 -34.82 -5.00
CA ALA A 63 -1.32 -35.07 -5.89
C ALA A 63 -0.99 -36.20 -6.90
N THR A 64 -2.02 -36.88 -7.43
CA THR A 64 -1.84 -37.84 -8.52
C THR A 64 -1.95 -37.18 -9.89
N GLN A 65 -1.30 -37.75 -10.89
CA GLN A 65 -1.35 -37.30 -12.28
C GLN A 65 -1.30 -38.44 -13.28
N THR A 66 -1.87 -38.20 -14.47
CA THR A 66 -1.97 -39.21 -15.54
C THR A 66 -1.33 -38.81 -16.86
N ASN A 67 -0.75 -37.61 -16.94
CA ASN A 67 -0.07 -37.12 -18.14
C ASN A 67 1.21 -37.91 -18.46
N THR A 68 1.81 -37.70 -19.63
CA THR A 68 2.99 -38.46 -20.11
C THR A 68 4.33 -37.76 -19.87
N VAL A 69 4.39 -36.71 -19.04
CA VAL A 69 5.60 -35.89 -18.86
C VAL A 69 6.63 -36.61 -17.99
N PHE A 70 6.18 -37.28 -16.92
CA PHE A 70 7.05 -38.03 -16.02
C PHE A 70 7.14 -39.51 -16.43
N PRO A 71 8.34 -40.14 -16.40
CA PRO A 71 8.48 -41.58 -16.61
C PRO A 71 7.76 -42.35 -15.48
N LYS A 72 6.75 -43.15 -15.85
CA LYS A 72 5.89 -43.86 -14.91
C LYS A 72 5.55 -45.28 -15.37
N THR A 73 5.16 -46.13 -14.44
CA THR A 73 4.67 -47.49 -14.70
C THR A 73 3.15 -47.49 -14.60
N GLY A 74 2.46 -47.79 -15.70
CA GLY A 74 1.00 -47.76 -15.75
C GLY A 74 0.47 -46.40 -16.21
N THR A 75 -0.56 -45.89 -15.55
CA THR A 75 -1.28 -44.67 -15.95
C THR A 75 -1.13 -43.52 -14.98
N THR A 76 -0.69 -43.75 -13.75
CA THR A 76 -0.65 -42.74 -12.68
C THR A 76 0.76 -42.53 -12.14
N TYR A 77 1.10 -41.30 -11.72
CA TYR A 77 2.27 -41.00 -10.90
C TYR A 77 1.88 -39.97 -9.84
N VAL A 78 2.73 -39.77 -8.85
CA VAL A 78 2.51 -38.78 -7.78
C VAL A 78 3.42 -37.58 -8.00
N GLU A 79 2.89 -36.38 -7.79
CA GLU A 79 3.64 -35.14 -7.89
C GLU A 79 3.28 -34.11 -6.85
N LYS A 80 4.21 -33.19 -6.65
CA LYS A 80 3.95 -31.82 -6.21
C LYS A 80 4.52 -30.89 -7.25
N TRP A 81 3.67 -30.14 -7.92
CA TRP A 81 4.07 -29.13 -8.90
C TRP A 81 3.67 -27.74 -8.40
N VAL A 82 4.59 -26.79 -8.47
CA VAL A 82 4.37 -25.35 -8.30
C VAL A 82 4.93 -24.61 -9.52
N ASN A 83 4.63 -23.32 -9.65
CA ASN A 83 5.05 -22.56 -10.82
C ASN A 83 6.58 -22.52 -10.97
N ILE A 84 7.04 -22.44 -12.22
CA ILE A 84 8.47 -22.33 -12.55
C ILE A 84 9.07 -21.10 -11.87
N GLY A 85 10.21 -21.30 -11.21
CA GLY A 85 10.90 -20.29 -10.40
C GLY A 85 10.52 -20.33 -8.91
N GLN A 86 9.50 -21.11 -8.54
CA GLN A 86 9.11 -21.32 -7.15
C GLN A 86 9.74 -22.59 -6.58
N ARG A 87 9.59 -22.74 -5.26
CA ARG A 87 10.05 -23.87 -4.46
C ARG A 87 8.84 -24.63 -3.94
N ILE A 88 8.81 -25.95 -4.11
CA ILE A 88 7.77 -26.78 -3.49
C ILE A 88 7.85 -26.65 -1.96
N PRO A 89 6.71 -26.63 -1.24
CA PRO A 89 6.70 -26.60 0.22
C PRO A 89 7.10 -27.95 0.82
N ASP A 90 7.21 -28.02 2.14
CA ASP A 90 7.45 -29.27 2.85
C ASP A 90 6.27 -30.24 2.63
N VAL A 91 6.51 -31.31 1.88
CA VAL A 91 5.52 -32.31 1.47
C VAL A 91 6.15 -33.69 1.44
N GLY A 92 5.34 -34.74 1.31
CA GLY A 92 5.88 -36.07 1.11
C GLY A 92 4.82 -37.14 0.99
N ILE A 93 5.29 -38.35 0.73
CA ILE A 93 4.48 -39.56 0.70
C ILE A 93 5.25 -40.70 1.34
N GLN A 94 4.60 -41.45 2.22
CA GLN A 94 5.26 -42.55 2.92
C GLN A 94 4.34 -43.76 3.13
N GLN A 95 4.94 -44.95 3.19
CA GLN A 95 4.27 -46.19 3.57
C GLN A 95 5.11 -46.91 4.62
N THR A 96 4.47 -47.41 5.65
CA THR A 96 5.11 -48.33 6.60
C THR A 96 4.88 -49.76 6.12
N LEU A 97 5.95 -50.42 5.69
CA LEU A 97 5.94 -51.84 5.40
C LEU A 97 6.04 -52.63 6.71
N THR A 98 5.27 -53.71 6.83
CA THR A 98 5.25 -54.59 8.01
C THR A 98 5.30 -56.05 7.56
N ASN A 99 5.61 -56.96 8.49
CA ASN A 99 5.78 -58.39 8.22
C ASN A 99 6.89 -58.71 7.20
N LEU A 100 7.90 -57.84 7.08
CA LEU A 100 9.08 -58.06 6.25
C LEU A 100 9.96 -59.18 6.84
N THR A 101 10.75 -59.84 6.01
CA THR A 101 11.87 -60.65 6.49
C THR A 101 12.95 -59.71 7.03
N ASN A 102 13.67 -60.08 8.09
CA ASN A 102 14.84 -59.32 8.51
C ASN A 102 15.97 -59.55 7.50
N GLY A 103 16.68 -58.50 7.11
CA GLY A 103 17.79 -58.63 6.16
C GLY A 103 18.07 -57.36 5.39
N LYS A 104 18.87 -57.49 4.33
CA LYS A 104 19.23 -56.43 3.41
C LYS A 104 18.18 -56.30 2.31
N TYR A 105 17.85 -55.07 1.98
CA TYR A 105 16.89 -54.73 0.95
C TYR A 105 17.45 -53.63 0.05
N ARG A 106 16.96 -53.59 -1.19
CA ARG A 106 17.14 -52.46 -2.10
C ARG A 106 15.77 -51.93 -2.47
N LEU A 107 15.52 -50.66 -2.14
CA LEU A 107 14.31 -49.96 -2.56
C LEU A 107 14.67 -49.14 -3.79
N TYR A 108 13.83 -49.21 -4.82
CA TYR A 108 13.91 -48.36 -6.00
C TYR A 108 12.74 -47.39 -6.02
N VAL A 109 12.97 -46.23 -6.61
CA VAL A 109 11.91 -45.30 -6.99
C VAL A 109 12.32 -44.61 -8.28
N THR A 110 11.38 -44.36 -9.19
CA THR A 110 11.58 -43.33 -10.21
C THR A 110 11.10 -42.04 -9.59
N ALA A 111 11.99 -41.07 -9.37
CA ALA A 111 11.65 -39.81 -8.71
C ALA A 111 12.29 -38.62 -9.41
N GLY A 112 11.74 -37.44 -9.16
CA GLY A 112 12.17 -36.19 -9.75
C GLY A 112 12.10 -35.05 -8.76
N ASN A 113 13.13 -34.21 -8.70
CA ASN A 113 13.10 -32.90 -8.04
C ASN A 113 13.81 -31.92 -8.96
N ILE A 114 13.05 -31.16 -9.74
CA ILE A 114 13.63 -30.25 -10.72
C ILE A 114 13.04 -28.85 -10.64
N GLN A 115 13.85 -27.89 -11.09
CA GLN A 115 13.37 -26.58 -11.51
C GLN A 115 13.19 -26.62 -13.03
N GLN A 116 11.96 -26.58 -13.52
CA GLN A 116 11.69 -26.69 -14.95
C GLN A 116 12.16 -25.44 -15.71
N THR A 117 12.60 -25.60 -16.96
CA THR A 117 12.93 -24.46 -17.85
C THR A 117 11.68 -23.87 -18.48
N THR A 118 10.72 -24.73 -18.82
CA THR A 118 9.40 -24.45 -19.38
C THR A 118 8.43 -25.53 -18.89
N SER A 119 7.12 -25.28 -18.93
CA SER A 119 6.13 -26.25 -18.45
C SER A 119 6.26 -27.56 -19.23
N GLY A 120 6.34 -28.68 -18.51
CA GLY A 120 6.56 -30.00 -19.10
C GLY A 120 8.04 -30.36 -19.38
N SER A 121 9.00 -29.48 -19.08
CA SER A 121 10.43 -29.83 -19.11
C SER A 121 10.75 -30.87 -18.04
N THR A 122 11.57 -31.86 -18.38
CA THR A 122 12.05 -32.90 -17.46
C THR A 122 13.52 -32.72 -17.05
N THR A 123 14.17 -31.66 -17.52
CA THR A 123 15.55 -31.31 -17.17
C THR A 123 15.60 -30.07 -16.27
N ASN A 124 16.59 -30.02 -15.39
CA ASN A 124 16.85 -28.88 -14.52
C ASN A 124 17.21 -27.59 -15.27
N ARG A 125 16.63 -26.49 -14.83
CA ARG A 125 17.03 -25.13 -15.13
C ARG A 125 18.16 -24.73 -14.18
N GLY A 126 19.39 -24.81 -14.66
CA GLY A 126 20.57 -24.42 -13.88
C GLY A 126 21.08 -25.56 -12.99
N ASN A 127 21.43 -25.25 -11.74
CA ASN A 127 22.07 -26.20 -10.84
C ASN A 127 21.11 -27.33 -10.41
N PRO A 128 21.63 -28.49 -9.97
CA PRO A 128 20.82 -29.55 -9.35
C PRO A 128 20.00 -29.01 -8.16
N GLN A 129 18.77 -29.49 -8.02
CA GLN A 129 17.92 -29.10 -6.89
C GLN A 129 18.29 -29.89 -5.64
N THR A 130 17.82 -29.40 -4.49
CA THR A 130 18.14 -29.91 -3.15
C THR A 130 16.86 -29.99 -2.33
N GLY A 131 16.94 -30.59 -1.13
CA GLY A 131 15.85 -30.59 -0.15
C GLY A 131 14.75 -31.61 -0.43
N VAL A 132 15.03 -32.64 -1.24
CA VAL A 132 14.15 -33.79 -1.44
C VAL A 132 14.96 -35.06 -1.23
N TRP A 133 14.41 -35.97 -0.44
CA TRP A 133 15.03 -37.26 -0.13
C TRP A 133 14.06 -38.40 -0.39
N PHE A 134 14.57 -39.41 -1.07
CA PHE A 134 14.00 -40.75 -1.07
C PHE A 134 14.58 -41.52 0.10
N PHE A 135 13.74 -42.22 0.86
CA PHE A 135 14.16 -42.81 2.13
C PHE A 135 13.59 -44.21 2.38
N ALA A 136 14.33 -44.95 3.21
CA ALA A 136 13.92 -46.19 3.83
C ALA A 136 14.45 -46.21 5.28
N GLY A 137 13.58 -46.04 6.26
CA GLY A 137 13.97 -45.77 7.64
C GLY A 137 14.77 -44.46 7.72
N TYR A 138 15.99 -44.53 8.24
CA TYR A 138 16.93 -43.40 8.33
C TYR A 138 17.86 -43.30 7.11
N TYR A 139 17.88 -44.31 6.23
CA TYR A 139 18.65 -44.25 4.99
C TYR A 139 17.97 -43.26 4.06
N THR A 140 18.76 -42.41 3.42
CA THR A 140 18.26 -41.38 2.51
C THR A 140 19.15 -41.27 1.28
N GLU A 141 18.54 -40.94 0.15
CA GLU A 141 19.20 -40.59 -1.10
C GLU A 141 18.62 -39.26 -1.61
N ASP A 142 19.48 -38.32 -1.97
CA ASP A 142 19.05 -37.02 -2.51
C ASP A 142 18.39 -37.20 -3.88
N ILE A 143 17.23 -36.57 -4.06
CA ILE A 143 16.60 -36.42 -5.37
C ILE A 143 16.89 -35.01 -5.86
N ASN A 144 17.59 -34.91 -6.98
CA ASN A 144 18.07 -33.65 -7.54
C ASN A 144 17.86 -33.53 -9.07
N ASP A 145 17.38 -34.58 -9.73
CA ASP A 145 16.96 -34.65 -11.13
C ASP A 145 15.85 -35.73 -11.29
N ILE A 146 15.37 -35.95 -12.52
CA ILE A 146 14.40 -37.02 -12.85
C ILE A 146 15.17 -38.26 -13.29
N GLN A 147 15.19 -39.29 -12.44
CA GLN A 147 15.80 -40.58 -12.75
C GLN A 147 15.32 -41.66 -11.78
N GLU A 148 15.48 -42.93 -12.16
CA GLU A 148 15.41 -44.03 -11.20
C GLU A 148 16.59 -43.98 -10.21
N ARG A 149 16.27 -44.14 -8.93
CA ARG A 149 17.21 -44.19 -7.81
C ARG A 149 16.98 -45.48 -7.06
N SER A 150 18.05 -45.96 -6.43
CA SER A 150 18.01 -47.12 -5.55
C SER A 150 18.69 -46.79 -4.23
N LEU A 151 18.15 -47.32 -3.14
CA LEU A 151 18.67 -47.17 -1.80
C LEU A 151 18.79 -48.55 -1.16
N ASP A 152 20.01 -48.90 -0.76
CA ASP A 152 20.26 -50.11 0.02
C ASP A 152 20.04 -49.82 1.50
N PHE A 153 19.29 -50.68 2.16
CA PHE A 153 18.92 -50.50 3.55
C PHE A 153 18.76 -51.85 4.26
N ILE A 154 18.81 -51.80 5.58
CA ILE A 154 18.64 -52.95 6.45
C ILE A 154 17.29 -52.86 7.13
N VAL A 155 16.55 -53.96 7.10
CA VAL A 155 15.29 -54.11 7.85
C VAL A 155 15.56 -54.90 9.12
N VAL A 156 15.25 -54.25 10.24
CA VAL A 156 15.24 -54.83 11.57
C VAL A 156 13.80 -54.82 12.09
N ASN A 157 13.39 -55.87 12.79
CA ASN A 157 12.03 -56.04 13.35
C ASN A 157 10.90 -56.10 12.32
N LYS A 158 11.17 -56.62 11.12
CA LYS A 158 10.14 -56.91 10.11
C LYS A 158 9.34 -55.69 9.67
N ARG A 159 9.89 -54.49 9.85
CA ARG A 159 9.20 -53.21 9.58
C ARG A 159 10.17 -52.16 9.10
N VAL A 160 9.74 -51.34 8.14
CA VAL A 160 10.46 -50.13 7.72
C VAL A 160 9.47 -49.11 7.15
N ALA A 161 9.72 -47.82 7.39
CA ALA A 161 9.01 -46.75 6.70
C ALA A 161 9.76 -46.39 5.42
N ILE A 162 9.08 -46.32 4.28
CA ILE A 162 9.66 -45.96 2.99
C ILE A 162 8.92 -44.78 2.40
N GLY A 163 9.57 -44.02 1.54
CA GLY A 163 8.89 -42.97 0.79
C GLY A 163 9.77 -41.86 0.27
N LEU A 164 9.14 -40.72 0.03
CA LEU A 164 9.76 -39.51 -0.47
C LEU A 164 9.34 -38.33 0.42
N LYS A 165 10.29 -37.49 0.82
CA LYS A 165 10.01 -36.28 1.61
C LYS A 165 10.75 -35.07 1.05
N ALA A 166 10.11 -33.92 1.10
CA ALA A 166 10.66 -32.63 0.76
C ALA A 166 10.71 -31.76 2.02
N GLU A 167 11.88 -31.18 2.32
CA GLU A 167 12.06 -30.16 3.36
C GLU A 167 12.98 -29.08 2.79
N ASN A 168 12.49 -27.84 2.72
CA ASN A 168 13.21 -26.71 2.09
C ASN A 168 13.68 -27.00 0.64
N ALA A 169 12.85 -27.70 -0.13
CA ALA A 169 13.19 -28.09 -1.49
C ALA A 169 13.37 -26.88 -2.42
N THR A 170 14.33 -26.97 -3.35
CA THR A 170 14.65 -25.84 -4.27
C THR A 170 13.98 -25.95 -5.64
N GLY A 171 13.50 -27.15 -6.02
CA GLY A 171 12.79 -27.40 -7.26
C GLY A 171 11.32 -26.95 -7.22
N ASN A 172 10.74 -26.72 -8.40
CA ASN A 172 9.32 -26.42 -8.56
C ASN A 172 8.47 -27.68 -8.84
N TRP A 173 9.11 -28.81 -9.16
CA TRP A 173 8.41 -30.04 -9.51
C TRP A 173 9.06 -31.25 -8.85
N LEU A 174 8.32 -31.83 -7.91
CA LEU A 174 8.61 -33.10 -7.28
C LEU A 174 7.72 -34.19 -7.86
N THR A 175 8.28 -35.34 -8.17
CA THR A 175 7.56 -36.47 -8.74
C THR A 175 8.08 -37.77 -8.17
N CYS A 176 7.21 -38.78 -8.07
CA CYS A 176 7.62 -40.16 -7.87
C CYS A 176 6.62 -41.17 -8.41
N ASP A 177 7.15 -42.32 -8.80
CA ASP A 177 6.41 -43.51 -9.17
C ASP A 177 7.33 -44.74 -9.12
N ASN A 178 6.77 -45.92 -9.45
CA ASN A 178 7.51 -47.13 -9.76
C ASN A 178 8.40 -47.60 -8.60
N PHE A 179 7.81 -47.62 -7.39
CA PHE A 179 8.48 -48.18 -6.23
C PHE A 179 8.69 -49.68 -6.43
N LYS A 180 9.93 -50.16 -6.32
CA LYS A 180 10.28 -51.58 -6.38
C LYS A 180 11.08 -51.97 -5.15
N LEU A 181 10.93 -53.19 -4.69
CA LEU A 181 11.63 -53.69 -3.51
C LEU A 181 12.27 -55.03 -3.81
N GLU A 182 13.58 -55.12 -3.61
CA GLU A 182 14.33 -56.35 -3.69
C GLU A 182 14.84 -56.76 -2.31
N TYR A 183 14.72 -58.04 -1.97
CA TYR A 183 15.41 -58.65 -0.86
C TYR A 183 16.78 -59.14 -1.33
N LEU A 184 17.84 -58.68 -0.66
CA LEU A 184 19.24 -58.96 -1.00
C LEU A 184 19.83 -60.10 -0.14
N GLY A 185 19.06 -60.67 0.78
CA GLY A 185 19.49 -61.73 1.69
C GLY A 185 19.63 -61.26 3.14
N GLU A 186 20.08 -62.17 4.01
CA GLU A 186 20.31 -61.88 5.43
C GLU A 186 21.39 -60.80 5.62
N TYR A 187 21.22 -59.95 6.62
CA TYR A 187 22.28 -59.03 7.04
C TYR A 187 23.34 -59.78 7.85
N GLU A 188 24.57 -59.28 7.86
CA GLU A 188 25.62 -59.78 8.74
C GLU A 188 25.65 -58.97 10.05
N THR A 189 26.31 -59.48 11.09
CA THR A 189 26.44 -58.76 12.36
C THR A 189 27.13 -57.39 12.19
N ALA A 190 28.07 -57.27 11.26
CA ALA A 190 28.73 -55.99 10.94
C ALA A 190 27.77 -54.97 10.30
N ASP A 191 26.80 -55.43 9.50
CA ASP A 191 25.77 -54.60 8.89
C ASP A 191 24.88 -53.96 9.98
N LEU A 192 24.46 -54.75 10.98
CA LEU A 192 23.72 -54.27 12.15
C LEU A 192 24.53 -53.29 13.01
N ALA A 193 25.84 -53.50 13.16
CA ALA A 193 26.70 -52.61 13.93
C ALA A 193 26.83 -51.23 13.25
N GLY A 194 26.99 -51.18 11.92
CA GLY A 194 27.00 -49.94 11.16
C GLY A 194 25.66 -49.19 11.23
N LEU A 195 24.55 -49.93 11.14
CA LEU A 195 23.19 -49.43 11.31
C LEU A 195 22.99 -48.76 12.68
N LEU A 196 23.36 -49.46 13.76
CA LEU A 196 23.21 -48.96 15.13
C LEU A 196 24.11 -47.73 15.38
N SER A 197 25.32 -47.72 14.81
CA SER A 197 26.24 -46.58 14.91
C SER A 197 25.67 -45.31 14.27
N ALA A 198 24.97 -45.42 13.13
CA ALA A 198 24.32 -44.28 12.49
C ALA A 198 23.16 -43.72 13.35
N GLN A 199 22.38 -44.60 13.97
CA GLN A 199 21.31 -44.20 14.89
C GLN A 199 21.84 -43.59 16.18
N LEU A 200 22.96 -44.08 16.68
CA LEU A 200 23.65 -43.51 17.84
C LEU A 200 24.05 -42.05 17.55
N ALA A 201 24.67 -41.78 16.41
CA ALA A 201 25.05 -40.42 16.00
C ALA A 201 23.84 -39.48 15.84
N HIS A 202 22.68 -40.01 15.43
CA HIS A 202 21.44 -39.23 15.39
C HIS A 202 20.91 -38.94 16.81
N ALA A 203 20.87 -39.96 17.68
CA ALA A 203 20.46 -39.84 19.06
C ALA A 203 21.30 -38.82 19.84
N GLU A 204 22.62 -38.78 19.63
CA GLU A 204 23.53 -37.79 20.22
C GLU A 204 23.23 -36.36 19.75
N LYS A 205 22.85 -36.15 18.48
CA LYS A 205 22.44 -34.82 18.00
C LYS A 205 21.13 -34.37 18.64
N LEU A 206 20.19 -35.29 18.82
CA LEU A 206 18.91 -35.00 19.45
C LEU A 206 19.05 -34.74 20.95
N SER A 207 19.98 -35.42 21.63
CA SER A 207 20.23 -35.18 23.05
C SER A 207 20.67 -33.73 23.28
N ALA A 208 21.39 -33.07 22.35
CA ALA A 208 21.75 -31.66 22.51
C ALA A 208 20.57 -30.65 22.43
N LYS A 209 19.35 -31.08 22.08
CA LYS A 209 18.18 -30.19 21.97
C LYS A 209 17.50 -29.93 23.32
N LYS A 210 16.65 -28.90 23.37
CA LYS A 210 15.73 -28.66 24.50
C LYS A 210 14.67 -29.76 24.53
N ILE A 211 14.86 -30.73 25.40
CA ILE A 211 13.94 -31.84 25.67
C ILE A 211 13.83 -32.07 27.17
N GLN A 212 12.71 -32.67 27.60
CA GLN A 212 12.47 -32.98 29.00
C GLN A 212 13.54 -33.97 29.52
N ASN A 213 14.01 -33.78 30.75
CA ASN A 213 15.06 -34.59 31.37
C ASN A 213 14.66 -36.06 31.49
N SER A 214 13.39 -36.38 31.76
CA SER A 214 12.92 -37.78 31.77
C SER A 214 13.04 -38.48 30.41
N ILE A 215 12.82 -37.74 29.33
CA ILE A 215 12.97 -38.23 27.95
C ILE A 215 14.46 -38.30 27.58
N ARG A 216 15.25 -37.31 28.00
CA ARG A 216 16.71 -37.28 27.86
C ARG A 216 17.36 -38.47 28.55
N GLU A 217 17.03 -38.74 29.81
CA GLU A 217 17.55 -39.87 30.57
C GLU A 217 17.17 -41.20 29.89
N THR A 218 15.93 -41.31 29.39
CA THR A 218 15.52 -42.48 28.59
C THR A 218 16.39 -42.62 27.34
N LEU A 219 16.62 -41.53 26.61
CA LEU A 219 17.47 -41.50 25.41
C LEU A 219 18.93 -41.85 25.73
N GLU A 220 19.51 -41.25 26.76
CA GLU A 220 20.90 -41.48 27.21
C GLU A 220 21.10 -42.94 27.65
N ASN A 221 20.15 -43.52 28.38
CA ASN A 221 20.18 -44.95 28.72
C ASN A 221 20.11 -45.85 27.47
N LYS A 222 19.36 -45.45 26.44
CA LYS A 222 19.31 -46.19 25.16
C LYS A 222 20.58 -46.02 24.33
N ILE A 223 21.19 -44.83 24.36
CA ILE A 223 22.51 -44.54 23.78
C ILE A 223 23.56 -45.44 24.44
N GLU A 224 23.60 -45.51 25.77
CA GLU A 224 24.54 -46.37 26.50
C GLU A 224 24.33 -47.85 26.17
N SER A 225 23.07 -48.33 26.16
CA SER A 225 22.76 -49.71 25.78
C SER A 225 23.18 -50.02 24.34
N ALA A 226 23.03 -49.06 23.43
CA ALA A 226 23.47 -49.19 22.04
C ALA A 226 25.00 -49.21 21.92
N GLN A 227 25.71 -48.38 22.69
CA GLN A 227 27.16 -48.39 22.74
C GLN A 227 27.68 -49.71 23.32
N GLN A 228 27.08 -50.23 24.40
CA GLN A 228 27.42 -51.54 24.96
C GLN A 228 27.26 -52.66 23.92
N ALA A 229 26.17 -52.66 23.16
CA ALA A 229 25.95 -53.65 22.10
C ALA A 229 26.99 -53.54 20.96
N LEU A 230 27.51 -52.34 20.69
CA LEU A 230 28.59 -52.10 19.71
C LEU A 230 29.98 -52.49 20.22
N ASP A 231 30.19 -52.48 21.53
CA ASP A 231 31.47 -52.80 22.17
C ASP A 231 31.60 -54.29 22.56
N GLU A 232 30.56 -55.09 22.37
CA GLU A 232 30.57 -56.54 22.63
C GLU A 232 31.58 -57.29 21.74
N ASP A 233 32.37 -58.18 22.36
CA ASP A 233 33.31 -59.07 21.65
C ASP A 233 33.08 -60.55 22.06
N PRO A 234 32.60 -61.42 21.15
CA PRO A 234 32.17 -61.10 19.78
C PRO A 234 30.81 -60.40 19.75
N LEU A 235 30.59 -59.54 18.74
CA LEU A 235 29.32 -58.84 18.53
C LEU A 235 28.12 -59.81 18.49
N SER A 236 27.01 -59.43 19.14
CA SER A 236 25.75 -60.17 19.14
C SER A 236 24.70 -59.50 18.25
N ALA A 237 24.26 -60.20 17.19
CA ALA A 237 23.21 -59.71 16.29
C ALA A 237 21.88 -59.45 17.02
N ASP A 238 21.53 -60.27 18.01
CA ASP A 238 20.31 -60.10 18.81
C ASP A 238 20.39 -58.84 19.68
N ASN A 239 21.54 -58.56 20.29
CA ASN A 239 21.74 -57.38 21.13
C ASN A 239 21.75 -56.09 20.30
N LEU A 240 22.42 -56.10 19.14
CA LEU A 240 22.42 -54.96 18.20
C LEU A 240 21.00 -54.65 17.70
N SER A 241 20.24 -55.67 17.31
CA SER A 241 18.85 -55.53 16.88
C SER A 241 17.95 -55.00 18.01
N ALA A 242 18.11 -55.52 19.23
CA ALA A 242 17.36 -55.07 20.39
C ALA A 242 17.66 -53.60 20.74
N ALA A 243 18.94 -53.20 20.71
CA ALA A 243 19.37 -51.83 20.96
C ALA A 243 18.85 -50.85 19.89
N TYR A 244 18.91 -51.24 18.61
CA TYR A 244 18.33 -50.47 17.51
C TYR A 244 16.83 -50.21 17.74
N THR A 245 16.08 -51.26 18.07
CA THR A 245 14.65 -51.17 18.37
C THR A 245 14.38 -50.20 19.52
N ALA A 246 15.20 -50.27 20.57
CA ALA A 246 15.04 -49.44 21.75
C ALA A 246 15.25 -47.95 21.42
N LEU A 247 16.22 -47.60 20.57
CA LEU A 247 16.42 -46.22 20.10
C LEU A 247 15.24 -45.71 19.26
N GLU A 248 14.77 -46.51 18.31
CA GLU A 248 13.61 -46.14 17.46
C GLU A 248 12.36 -45.80 18.30
N THR A 249 12.12 -46.55 19.39
CA THR A 249 10.94 -46.31 20.24
C THR A 249 10.98 -44.99 21.04
N VAL A 250 12.17 -44.39 21.25
CA VAL A 250 12.30 -43.14 22.01
C VAL A 250 12.28 -41.90 21.12
N PHE A 251 12.68 -41.99 19.84
CA PHE A 251 12.76 -40.81 18.95
C PHE A 251 11.44 -40.07 18.78
N SER A 252 10.29 -40.76 18.72
CA SER A 252 8.99 -40.09 18.63
C SER A 252 8.67 -39.23 19.87
N GLN A 253 9.16 -39.65 21.04
CA GLN A 253 8.98 -38.91 22.30
C GLN A 253 9.89 -37.68 22.34
N VAL A 254 11.13 -37.84 21.86
CA VAL A 254 12.11 -36.76 21.72
C VAL A 254 11.59 -35.67 20.80
N GLU A 255 11.11 -36.03 19.61
CA GLU A 255 10.53 -35.09 18.64
C GLU A 255 9.30 -34.36 19.18
N ALA A 256 8.40 -35.07 19.88
CA ALA A 256 7.27 -34.44 20.55
C ALA A 256 7.74 -33.42 21.60
N SER A 257 8.78 -33.73 22.37
CA SER A 257 9.35 -32.82 23.35
C SER A 257 10.00 -31.59 22.72
N ILE A 258 10.72 -31.75 21.60
CA ILE A 258 11.33 -30.62 20.86
C ILE A 258 10.24 -29.65 20.42
N LYS A 259 9.15 -30.15 19.84
CA LYS A 259 8.02 -29.33 19.38
C LYS A 259 7.35 -28.55 20.52
N LEU A 260 7.24 -29.13 21.72
CA LEU A 260 6.68 -28.44 22.88
C LEU A 260 7.52 -27.22 23.30
N TYR A 261 8.84 -27.37 23.36
CA TYR A 261 9.72 -26.25 23.70
C TYR A 261 9.77 -25.20 22.59
N ALA A 262 9.71 -25.63 21.31
CA ALA A 262 9.64 -24.71 20.19
C ALA A 262 8.37 -23.83 20.21
N ASP A 263 7.20 -24.42 20.50
CA ASP A 263 5.95 -23.65 20.65
C ASP A 263 6.06 -22.63 21.78
N LEU A 264 6.51 -23.03 22.98
CA LEU A 264 6.71 -22.11 24.10
C LEU A 264 7.69 -20.97 23.75
N GLN A 265 8.80 -21.29 23.08
CA GLN A 265 9.77 -20.28 22.64
C GLN A 265 9.14 -19.27 21.68
N SER A 266 8.34 -19.72 20.72
CA SER A 266 7.64 -18.81 19.79
C SER A 266 6.71 -17.82 20.51
N LYS A 267 6.04 -18.26 21.58
CA LYS A 267 5.20 -17.38 22.41
C LYS A 267 6.04 -16.39 23.20
N ILE A 268 7.20 -16.80 23.71
CA ILE A 268 8.16 -15.91 24.40
C ILE A 268 8.64 -14.82 23.43
N ASP A 269 9.00 -15.20 22.22
CA ASP A 269 9.52 -14.26 21.21
C ASP A 269 8.46 -13.22 20.82
N TYR A 270 7.21 -13.65 20.63
CA TYR A 270 6.10 -12.73 20.36
C TYR A 270 5.78 -11.82 21.57
N ALA A 271 5.75 -12.38 22.78
CA ALA A 271 5.54 -11.61 24.00
C ALA A 271 6.62 -10.52 24.16
N ASN A 272 7.88 -10.83 23.83
CA ASN A 272 8.97 -9.84 23.85
C ASN A 272 8.73 -8.70 22.85
N GLN A 273 8.21 -8.99 21.64
CA GLN A 273 7.83 -7.95 20.67
C GLN A 273 6.68 -7.08 21.19
N VAL A 274 5.65 -7.69 21.78
CA VAL A 274 4.54 -6.93 22.39
C VAL A 274 5.05 -6.03 23.52
N LEU A 275 5.97 -6.51 24.36
CA LEU A 275 6.58 -5.68 25.40
C LEU A 275 7.30 -4.45 24.84
N THR A 276 7.95 -4.55 23.66
CA THR A 276 8.59 -3.37 23.05
C THR A 276 7.56 -2.39 22.49
N TRP A 277 6.47 -2.86 21.89
CA TRP A 277 5.40 -2.01 21.35
C TRP A 277 4.66 -1.19 22.41
N TYR A 278 4.57 -1.72 23.64
CA TYR A 278 3.87 -1.09 24.77
C TYR A 278 4.83 -0.63 25.88
N ALA A 279 6.11 -0.42 25.57
CA ALA A 279 7.13 -0.02 26.55
C ALA A 279 6.80 1.27 27.32
N ASN A 280 6.02 2.18 26.70
CA ASN A 280 5.59 3.44 27.30
C ASN A 280 4.28 3.33 28.11
N GLU A 281 3.72 2.12 28.26
CA GLU A 281 2.46 1.84 28.95
C GLU A 281 2.70 0.83 30.09
N PRO A 282 3.47 1.18 31.14
CA PRO A 282 3.96 0.24 32.16
C PRO A 282 2.82 -0.49 32.90
N ASP A 283 1.71 0.20 33.15
CA ASP A 283 0.53 -0.37 33.81
C ASP A 283 -0.13 -1.47 32.97
N LYS A 284 -0.02 -1.37 31.64
CA LYS A 284 -0.58 -2.35 30.70
C LYS A 284 0.27 -3.62 30.65
N ILE A 285 1.59 -3.52 30.81
CA ILE A 285 2.51 -4.63 30.53
C ILE A 285 2.99 -5.41 31.77
N SER A 286 2.63 -4.99 32.99
CA SER A 286 3.08 -5.65 34.23
C SER A 286 2.77 -7.15 34.27
N ASN A 287 1.51 -7.52 33.98
CA ASN A 287 1.07 -8.93 33.94
C ASN A 287 1.77 -9.73 32.83
N LEU A 288 1.97 -9.12 31.66
CA LEU A 288 2.70 -9.76 30.55
C LEU A 288 4.17 -9.98 30.90
N THR A 289 4.81 -9.03 31.58
CA THR A 289 6.20 -9.15 32.03
C THR A 289 6.36 -10.32 33.00
N ALA A 290 5.45 -10.45 33.98
CA ALA A 290 5.43 -11.56 34.92
C ALA A 290 5.25 -12.92 34.19
N ALA A 291 4.21 -13.04 33.36
CA ALA A 291 3.94 -14.26 32.60
C ALA A 291 5.11 -14.64 31.65
N ARG A 292 5.75 -13.65 31.02
CA ARG A 292 6.93 -13.86 30.18
C ARG A 292 8.09 -14.42 31.00
N ASN A 293 8.35 -13.86 32.17
CA ASN A 293 9.42 -14.36 33.05
C ASN A 293 9.17 -15.81 33.50
N GLU A 294 7.93 -16.15 33.86
CA GLU A 294 7.53 -17.53 34.19
C GLU A 294 7.71 -18.48 33.00
N ALA A 295 7.32 -18.05 31.80
CA ALA A 295 7.52 -18.82 30.57
C ALA A 295 9.01 -19.03 30.24
N VAL A 296 9.87 -18.04 30.45
CA VAL A 296 11.33 -18.17 30.29
C VAL A 296 11.91 -19.16 31.30
N LEU A 297 11.46 -19.13 32.56
CA LEU A 297 11.84 -20.12 33.56
C LEU A 297 11.38 -21.52 33.13
N ALA A 298 10.15 -21.68 32.64
CA ALA A 298 9.64 -22.94 32.15
C ALA A 298 10.40 -23.45 30.90
N SER A 299 10.78 -22.57 29.97
CA SER A 299 11.55 -22.89 28.76
C SER A 299 12.98 -23.37 29.06
N ASN A 300 13.49 -23.06 30.26
CA ASN A 300 14.81 -23.47 30.72
C ASN A 300 14.75 -24.52 31.85
N ASN A 301 13.55 -24.96 32.24
CA ASN A 301 13.35 -26.05 33.19
C ASN A 301 13.00 -27.33 32.42
N PHE A 302 13.97 -28.24 32.35
CA PHE A 302 13.84 -29.50 31.63
C PHE A 302 13.15 -30.60 32.45
N ASP A 303 12.89 -30.39 33.75
CA ASP A 303 12.19 -31.36 34.60
C ASP A 303 10.66 -31.23 34.53
N LEU A 304 10.14 -30.26 33.76
CA LEU A 304 8.70 -30.06 33.61
C LEU A 304 8.02 -31.17 32.82
N THR A 305 6.75 -31.43 33.14
CA THR A 305 5.88 -32.30 32.34
C THR A 305 5.41 -31.59 31.06
N ALA A 306 5.04 -32.36 30.04
CA ALA A 306 4.43 -31.82 28.82
C ALA A 306 3.19 -30.96 29.11
N ALA A 307 2.39 -31.33 30.12
CA ALA A 307 1.22 -30.55 30.54
C ALA A 307 1.63 -29.19 31.14
N ALA A 308 2.67 -29.15 31.96
CA ALA A 308 3.18 -27.90 32.54
C ALA A 308 3.77 -26.96 31.48
N ILE A 309 4.50 -27.48 30.48
CA ILE A 309 5.03 -26.68 29.36
C ILE A 309 3.88 -26.09 28.53
N LYS A 310 2.86 -26.88 28.19
CA LYS A 310 1.66 -26.41 27.48
C LYS A 310 0.89 -25.36 28.30
N GLN A 311 0.81 -25.53 29.61
CA GLN A 311 0.18 -24.57 30.50
C GLN A 311 0.94 -23.24 30.50
N ALA A 312 2.27 -23.26 30.57
CA ALA A 312 3.10 -22.05 30.49
C ALA A 312 2.91 -21.32 29.15
N ALA A 313 2.88 -22.06 28.02
CA ALA A 313 2.61 -21.48 26.70
C ALA A 313 1.22 -20.85 26.63
N THR A 314 0.21 -21.52 27.18
CA THR A 314 -1.18 -21.04 27.21
C THR A 314 -1.32 -19.79 28.08
N ALA A 315 -0.74 -19.79 29.28
CA ALA A 315 -0.77 -18.66 30.21
C ALA A 315 -0.07 -17.43 29.61
N LEU A 316 1.10 -17.61 29.01
CA LEU A 316 1.79 -16.53 28.32
C LEU A 316 0.94 -15.96 27.17
N ASN A 317 0.40 -16.83 26.31
CA ASN A 317 -0.44 -16.39 25.19
C ASN A 317 -1.68 -15.61 25.66
N GLN A 318 -2.31 -16.02 26.76
CA GLN A 318 -3.43 -15.29 27.37
C GLN A 318 -2.99 -13.91 27.89
N ALA A 319 -1.87 -13.84 28.60
CA ALA A 319 -1.32 -12.58 29.08
C ALA A 319 -0.95 -11.64 27.92
N THR A 320 -0.38 -12.18 26.83
CA THR A 320 -0.06 -11.40 25.63
C THR A 320 -1.32 -10.85 24.97
N LYS A 321 -2.37 -11.66 24.81
CA LYS A 321 -3.66 -11.22 24.24
C LYS A 321 -4.39 -10.18 25.08
N ALA A 322 -4.14 -10.13 26.39
CA ALA A 322 -4.70 -9.10 27.27
C ALA A 322 -4.04 -7.72 27.08
N VAL A 323 -2.85 -7.68 26.47
CA VAL A 323 -2.07 -6.46 26.23
C VAL A 323 -2.14 -6.02 24.77
N ASP A 324 -1.95 -6.95 23.84
CA ASP A 324 -1.90 -6.61 22.42
C ASP A 324 -3.29 -6.39 21.81
N LYS A 325 -3.33 -5.69 20.67
CA LYS A 325 -4.54 -5.52 19.87
C LYS A 325 -5.00 -6.86 19.30
N GLN A 326 -6.31 -7.04 19.24
CA GLN A 326 -6.95 -8.21 18.65
C GLN A 326 -6.88 -8.17 17.12
N LEU A 327 -7.09 -9.33 16.48
CA LEU A 327 -7.26 -9.44 15.04
C LEU A 327 -8.74 -9.64 14.72
N TYR A 328 -9.32 -8.72 13.95
CA TYR A 328 -10.61 -8.93 13.31
C TYR A 328 -10.37 -9.55 11.93
N ILE A 329 -10.89 -10.75 11.67
CA ILE A 329 -10.66 -11.47 10.41
C ILE A 329 -11.93 -11.43 9.55
N PRO A 330 -11.99 -10.59 8.49
CA PRO A 330 -13.10 -10.62 7.54
C PRO A 330 -13.06 -11.91 6.73
N GLY A 331 -13.90 -12.89 7.09
CA GLY A 331 -13.90 -14.23 6.48
C GLY A 331 -14.13 -14.22 4.96
N TRP A 332 -14.88 -13.24 4.44
CA TRP A 332 -15.10 -13.07 2.99
C TRP A 332 -13.83 -12.65 2.23
N ALA A 333 -12.87 -12.02 2.90
CA ALA A 333 -11.63 -11.52 2.31
C ALA A 333 -10.43 -12.44 2.59
N LEU A 334 -10.37 -13.00 3.79
CA LEU A 334 -9.21 -13.77 4.26
C LEU A 334 -9.49 -15.27 4.42
N GLY A 335 -10.73 -15.73 4.45
CA GLY A 335 -11.05 -17.13 4.77
C GLY A 335 -10.74 -17.52 6.23
N ASP A 336 -10.48 -18.81 6.48
CA ASP A 336 -10.03 -19.28 7.80
C ASP A 336 -8.51 -19.22 7.92
N VAL A 337 -8.02 -18.16 8.57
CA VAL A 337 -6.58 -17.94 8.76
C VAL A 337 -5.90 -18.92 9.71
N ASN A 338 -6.65 -19.76 10.43
CA ASN A 338 -6.07 -20.83 11.26
C ASN A 338 -5.78 -22.10 10.46
N ASN A 339 -6.35 -22.23 9.26
CA ASN A 339 -6.07 -23.34 8.36
C ASN A 339 -4.79 -23.03 7.55
N PRO A 340 -3.68 -23.77 7.73
CA PRO A 340 -2.45 -23.53 6.97
C PRO A 340 -2.61 -23.70 5.47
N ASP A 341 -3.65 -24.42 5.01
CA ASP A 341 -3.97 -24.60 3.59
C ASP A 341 -4.79 -23.47 2.97
N ASN A 342 -5.37 -22.58 3.78
CA ASN A 342 -6.09 -21.43 3.28
C ASN A 342 -5.16 -20.46 2.54
N ASN A 343 -5.70 -19.63 1.64
CA ASN A 343 -4.88 -18.70 0.87
C ASN A 343 -4.09 -17.74 1.78
N TYR A 344 -4.70 -17.28 2.87
CA TYR A 344 -4.04 -16.53 3.92
C TYR A 344 -4.02 -17.35 5.22
N SER A 345 -2.92 -17.35 5.95
CA SER A 345 -2.86 -18.04 7.24
C SER A 345 -2.03 -17.25 8.24
N LEU A 346 -2.20 -17.52 9.53
CA LEU A 346 -1.36 -16.96 10.58
C LEU A 346 0.11 -17.38 10.44
N GLU A 347 0.39 -18.54 9.85
CA GLU A 347 1.76 -18.98 9.51
C GLU A 347 2.39 -18.13 8.41
N ARG A 348 1.56 -17.57 7.52
CA ARG A 348 1.95 -16.59 6.49
C ARG A 348 1.49 -15.18 6.86
N SER A 349 1.85 -14.78 8.08
CA SER A 349 1.57 -13.45 8.59
C SER A 349 2.75 -12.83 9.35
N ARG A 350 2.77 -11.50 9.41
CA ARG A 350 3.71 -10.75 10.24
C ARG A 350 3.01 -9.56 10.87
N GLN A 351 3.34 -9.24 12.11
CA GLN A 351 2.59 -8.26 12.91
C GLN A 351 3.50 -7.16 13.47
N SER A 352 2.91 -5.99 13.65
CA SER A 352 3.46 -4.87 14.42
C SER A 352 2.45 -4.38 15.46
N LYS A 353 2.66 -3.21 16.09
CA LYS A 353 1.72 -2.68 17.09
C LYS A 353 0.31 -2.50 16.51
N ASN A 354 0.20 -1.83 15.37
CA ASN A 354 -1.09 -1.46 14.79
C ASN A 354 -1.51 -2.31 13.59
N TRP A 355 -0.63 -3.15 13.03
CA TRP A 355 -0.88 -3.84 11.77
C TRP A 355 -0.61 -5.34 11.82
N VAL A 356 -1.34 -6.09 10.98
CA VAL A 356 -1.00 -7.45 10.55
C VAL A 356 -0.90 -7.48 9.03
N VAL A 357 0.19 -8.04 8.51
CA VAL A 357 0.34 -8.37 7.10
C VAL A 357 0.04 -9.84 6.90
N PHE A 358 -0.86 -10.16 5.98
CA PHE A 358 -1.06 -11.51 5.44
C PHE A 358 -0.60 -11.55 3.99
N TRP A 359 -0.02 -12.66 3.56
CA TRP A 359 0.31 -12.88 2.15
C TRP A 359 -0.24 -14.20 1.63
N GLU A 360 -0.59 -14.22 0.35
CA GLU A 360 -1.15 -15.41 -0.28
C GLU A 360 -0.14 -16.57 -0.30
N LYS A 361 -0.66 -17.79 -0.09
CA LYS A 361 0.10 -19.06 -0.15
C LYS A 361 0.95 -19.19 -1.41
N GLY A 362 0.48 -18.63 -2.54
CA GLY A 362 1.20 -18.62 -3.81
C GLY A 362 2.54 -17.88 -3.79
N LEU A 363 2.84 -17.10 -2.75
CA LEU A 363 4.12 -16.39 -2.59
C LEU A 363 5.16 -17.19 -1.78
N GLY A 364 4.80 -18.34 -1.22
CA GLY A 364 5.68 -19.14 -0.34
C GLY A 364 5.92 -18.48 1.02
N ASP A 365 6.99 -18.86 1.70
CA ASP A 365 7.31 -18.36 3.06
C ASP A 365 7.87 -16.94 3.07
N ASN A 366 8.34 -16.45 1.91
CA ASN A 366 8.86 -15.10 1.75
C ASN A 366 8.09 -14.39 0.62
N PRO A 367 7.28 -13.37 0.92
CA PRO A 367 6.48 -12.66 -0.08
C PRO A 367 7.28 -11.74 -1.03
N GLY A 368 8.62 -11.81 -1.02
CA GLY A 368 9.48 -11.02 -1.89
C GLY A 368 9.56 -9.55 -1.49
N VAL A 369 9.09 -9.20 -0.29
CA VAL A 369 9.07 -7.85 0.27
C VAL A 369 9.69 -7.85 1.67
N ASN A 370 10.38 -6.77 2.07
CA ASN A 370 10.83 -6.63 3.45
C ASN A 370 9.65 -6.27 4.35
N LEU A 371 9.06 -7.27 4.99
CA LEU A 371 7.89 -7.09 5.86
C LEU A 371 8.15 -6.20 7.08
N ASP A 372 9.39 -6.13 7.58
CA ASP A 372 9.72 -5.22 8.70
C ASP A 372 9.68 -3.75 8.25
N ASP A 373 10.15 -3.45 7.04
CA ASP A 373 10.07 -2.10 6.48
C ASP A 373 8.62 -1.69 6.19
N VAL A 374 7.81 -2.61 5.64
CA VAL A 374 6.39 -2.39 5.40
C VAL A 374 5.68 -2.03 6.71
N LEU A 375 5.87 -2.86 7.75
CA LEU A 375 5.24 -2.66 9.05
C LEU A 375 5.71 -1.39 9.75
N ARG A 376 7.01 -1.07 9.68
CA ARG A 376 7.57 0.18 10.22
C ARG A 376 6.92 1.40 9.55
N VAL A 377 6.87 1.43 8.22
CA VAL A 377 6.25 2.53 7.46
C VAL A 377 4.75 2.61 7.77
N ALA A 378 4.06 1.48 7.91
CA ALA A 378 2.65 1.43 8.25
C ALA A 378 2.36 1.96 9.66
N ASP A 379 3.18 1.62 10.67
CA ASP A 379 3.06 2.17 12.03
C ASP A 379 3.39 3.66 12.08
N GLU A 380 4.46 4.12 11.41
CA GLU A 380 4.76 5.56 11.28
C GLU A 380 3.60 6.34 10.66
N THR A 381 2.97 5.76 9.62
CA THR A 381 1.79 6.35 8.95
C THR A 381 0.59 6.38 9.89
N PHE A 382 0.35 5.27 10.59
CA PHE A 382 -0.75 5.13 11.54
C PHE A 382 -0.67 6.21 12.61
N ASP A 383 0.49 6.36 13.25
CA ASP A 383 0.69 7.33 14.31
C ASP A 383 0.51 8.77 13.78
N PHE A 384 1.01 9.07 12.58
CA PHE A 384 0.81 10.40 11.98
C PHE A 384 -0.67 10.69 11.67
N TYR A 385 -1.41 9.75 11.09
CA TYR A 385 -2.83 9.94 10.74
C TYR A 385 -3.74 10.00 11.97
N ALA A 386 -3.43 9.23 13.01
CA ALA A 386 -4.13 9.31 14.29
C ALA A 386 -3.80 10.62 15.01
N ASP A 387 -2.52 10.91 15.22
CA ASP A 387 -2.11 11.92 16.20
C ASP A 387 -1.97 13.32 15.61
N SER A 388 -1.51 13.43 14.36
CA SER A 388 -1.27 14.71 13.68
C SER A 388 -2.44 15.15 12.80
N LEU A 389 -3.14 14.20 12.16
CA LEU A 389 -4.29 14.50 11.27
C LEU A 389 -5.66 14.24 11.91
N GLY A 390 -5.72 13.52 13.03
CA GLY A 390 -6.95 13.38 13.83
C GLY A 390 -8.09 12.60 13.16
N PHE A 391 -7.77 11.62 12.30
CA PHE A 391 -8.79 10.78 11.65
C PHE A 391 -9.42 9.75 12.58
N VAL A 392 -8.79 9.50 13.72
CA VAL A 392 -9.30 8.67 14.82
C VAL A 392 -8.98 9.35 16.15
N VAL A 393 -9.70 8.99 17.21
CA VAL A 393 -9.43 9.46 18.56
C VAL A 393 -8.91 8.29 19.40
N ARG A 394 -7.62 8.33 19.77
CA ARG A 394 -7.02 7.29 20.62
C ARG A 394 -7.77 7.13 21.94
N GLY A 395 -7.93 5.89 22.39
CA GLY A 395 -8.76 5.50 23.53
C GLY A 395 -10.27 5.47 23.23
N ASN A 396 -10.70 5.92 22.05
CA ASN A 396 -12.08 5.91 21.61
C ASN A 396 -12.23 5.50 20.14
N SER A 397 -11.28 4.70 19.64
CA SER A 397 -11.32 4.14 18.28
C SER A 397 -11.37 2.62 18.33
N LYS A 398 -12.08 1.99 17.41
CA LYS A 398 -12.00 0.53 17.23
C LYS A 398 -10.59 0.10 16.84
N SER A 399 -9.78 0.99 16.26
CA SER A 399 -8.36 0.75 15.99
C SER A 399 -7.50 0.63 17.27
N ASP A 400 -8.00 1.03 18.44
CA ASP A 400 -7.36 0.75 19.74
C ASP A 400 -7.56 -0.70 20.17
N THR A 401 -8.61 -1.36 19.66
CA THR A 401 -8.94 -2.75 19.95
C THR A 401 -8.39 -3.69 18.87
N TYR A 402 -8.50 -3.32 17.59
CA TYR A 402 -8.15 -4.17 16.46
C TYR A 402 -6.94 -3.63 15.68
N LYS A 403 -6.06 -4.53 15.25
CA LYS A 403 -5.04 -4.19 14.24
C LYS A 403 -5.73 -3.99 12.88
N MET A 404 -5.16 -3.09 12.08
CA MET A 404 -5.51 -2.95 10.67
C MET A 404 -4.78 -4.01 9.84
N ILE A 405 -5.30 -4.33 8.66
CA ILE A 405 -4.84 -5.45 7.83
C ILE A 405 -4.14 -4.95 6.56
N ILE A 406 -3.01 -5.56 6.23
CA ILE A 406 -2.38 -5.46 4.91
C ILE A 406 -2.45 -6.84 4.24
N ARG A 407 -2.96 -6.92 3.01
CA ARG A 407 -2.99 -8.15 2.20
C ARG A 407 -2.00 -8.04 1.05
N LEU A 408 -1.20 -9.09 0.84
CA LEU A 408 -0.32 -9.23 -0.32
C LEU A 408 -0.83 -10.35 -1.25
N LEU A 409 -1.08 -10.01 -2.51
CA LEU A 409 -1.58 -10.92 -3.54
C LEU A 409 -0.44 -11.55 -4.33
N ALA A 410 -0.58 -12.84 -4.66
CA ALA A 410 0.31 -13.62 -5.51
C ALA A 410 0.06 -13.35 -7.00
N LYS A 411 0.21 -12.09 -7.42
CA LYS A 411 0.02 -11.68 -8.82
C LYS A 411 0.98 -10.58 -9.26
N THR A 412 1.13 -10.43 -10.57
CA THR A 412 1.99 -9.44 -11.21
C THR A 412 1.24 -8.17 -11.65
N ASP A 413 -0.06 -8.28 -11.90
CA ASP A 413 -0.87 -7.13 -12.28
C ASP A 413 -0.99 -6.17 -11.11
N TRP A 414 -0.81 -4.88 -11.41
CA TRP A 414 -0.86 -3.83 -10.42
C TRP A 414 -2.21 -3.80 -9.69
N GLU A 415 -2.18 -3.93 -8.38
CA GLU A 415 -3.32 -3.66 -7.51
C GLU A 415 -2.86 -2.94 -6.25
N ALA A 416 -3.58 -1.87 -5.92
CA ALA A 416 -3.54 -1.18 -4.64
C ALA A 416 -4.97 -0.73 -4.34
N ASN A 417 -5.50 -1.11 -3.17
CA ASN A 417 -6.78 -0.63 -2.67
C ASN A 417 -6.76 -0.60 -1.14
N GLY A 418 -7.56 0.29 -0.56
CA GLY A 418 -7.69 0.48 0.86
C GLY A 418 -9.09 0.94 1.23
N GLY A 419 -9.48 0.71 2.48
CA GLY A 419 -10.77 1.14 2.98
C GLY A 419 -11.13 0.54 4.32
N GLY A 420 -12.35 0.82 4.78
CA GLY A 420 -12.93 0.19 5.96
C GLY A 420 -13.57 -1.16 5.61
N VAL A 421 -13.48 -2.13 6.52
CA VAL A 421 -14.14 -3.44 6.41
C VAL A 421 -15.10 -3.66 7.56
N ASP A 422 -16.31 -4.09 7.22
CA ASP A 422 -17.36 -4.53 8.15
C ASP A 422 -17.66 -3.54 9.29
N GLY A 423 -17.44 -2.24 9.06
CA GLY A 423 -17.55 -1.19 10.07
C GLY A 423 -16.68 -1.43 11.32
N THR A 424 -15.56 -2.15 11.19
CA THR A 424 -14.75 -2.62 12.32
C THR A 424 -13.30 -2.18 12.26
N THR A 425 -12.59 -2.48 11.17
CA THR A 425 -11.16 -2.16 11.01
C THR A 425 -10.86 -1.65 9.59
N GLY A 426 -9.66 -1.13 9.37
CA GLY A 426 -9.13 -0.81 8.05
C GLY A 426 -8.41 -2.00 7.41
N MET A 427 -8.52 -2.13 6.09
CA MET A 427 -7.76 -3.12 5.31
C MET A 427 -7.29 -2.51 4.01
N CYS A 428 -6.02 -2.76 3.65
CA CYS A 428 -5.49 -2.47 2.33
C CYS A 428 -4.88 -3.72 1.67
N THR A 429 -4.94 -3.77 0.35
CA THR A 429 -4.50 -4.89 -0.49
C THR A 429 -3.52 -4.40 -1.52
N PHE A 430 -2.45 -5.17 -1.74
CA PHE A 430 -1.43 -4.89 -2.73
C PHE A 430 -1.09 -6.15 -3.53
N SER A 431 -0.88 -6.01 -4.85
CA SER A 431 -0.08 -6.99 -5.59
C SER A 431 1.32 -7.07 -4.97
N SER A 432 1.81 -8.26 -4.65
CA SER A 432 3.16 -8.44 -4.07
C SER A 432 4.23 -7.81 -4.96
N GLY A 433 5.25 -7.19 -4.38
CA GLY A 433 6.29 -6.53 -5.17
C GLY A 433 6.08 -5.02 -5.26
N SER A 434 6.18 -4.47 -6.47
CA SER A 434 6.38 -3.03 -6.71
C SER A 434 5.29 -2.11 -6.18
N ALA A 435 4.05 -2.56 -6.03
CA ALA A 435 2.93 -1.71 -5.63
C ALA A 435 3.13 -1.08 -4.24
N ILE A 436 3.54 -1.89 -3.25
CA ILE A 436 3.58 -1.46 -1.84
C ILE A 436 4.69 -0.43 -1.56
N TRP A 437 5.83 -0.51 -2.24
CA TRP A 437 6.93 0.46 -2.09
C TRP A 437 7.01 1.48 -3.23
N SER A 438 6.04 1.47 -4.15
CA SER A 438 6.09 2.38 -5.28
C SER A 438 6.09 3.84 -4.82
N ARG A 439 6.72 4.69 -5.65
CA ARG A 439 6.82 6.14 -5.39
C ARG A 439 7.33 6.42 -3.98
N ASN A 440 8.35 5.66 -3.54
CA ASN A 440 8.95 5.79 -2.23
C ASN A 440 7.92 5.64 -1.08
N TRP A 441 7.15 4.56 -1.12
CA TRP A 441 6.08 4.23 -0.16
C TRP A 441 4.80 5.09 -0.25
N GLN A 442 4.68 6.01 -1.22
CA GLN A 442 3.50 6.86 -1.34
C GLN A 442 2.22 6.03 -1.50
N THR A 443 2.25 4.96 -2.29
CA THR A 443 1.05 4.12 -2.50
C THR A 443 0.63 3.40 -1.23
N LEU A 444 1.56 2.86 -0.44
CA LEU A 444 1.22 2.29 0.87
C LEU A 444 0.56 3.34 1.78
N ARG A 445 1.12 4.55 1.86
CA ARG A 445 0.56 5.63 2.68
C ARG A 445 -0.82 6.06 2.20
N HIS A 446 -1.02 6.13 0.88
CA HIS A 446 -2.31 6.43 0.26
C HIS A 446 -3.38 5.38 0.61
N GLU A 447 -3.09 4.09 0.48
CA GLU A 447 -4.09 3.07 0.84
C GLU A 447 -4.34 3.01 2.36
N ILE A 448 -3.34 3.29 3.19
CA ILE A 448 -3.54 3.46 4.63
C ILE A 448 -4.45 4.66 4.91
N ALA A 449 -4.37 5.74 4.12
CA ALA A 449 -5.25 6.89 4.26
C ALA A 449 -6.72 6.52 4.04
N HIS A 450 -7.00 5.62 3.08
CA HIS A 450 -8.34 5.04 2.91
C HIS A 450 -8.77 4.15 4.09
N CYS A 451 -7.85 3.38 4.67
CA CYS A 451 -8.13 2.65 5.92
C CYS A 451 -8.57 3.61 7.03
N PHE A 452 -7.95 4.78 7.16
CA PHE A 452 -8.33 5.79 8.15
C PHE A 452 -9.65 6.50 7.84
N GLN A 453 -9.94 6.78 6.56
CA GLN A 453 -11.26 7.29 6.14
C GLN A 453 -12.38 6.29 6.47
N GLY A 454 -12.15 5.00 6.22
CA GLY A 454 -13.05 3.92 6.61
C GLY A 454 -13.16 3.76 8.13
N GLN A 455 -12.04 3.90 8.86
CA GLN A 455 -11.99 3.81 10.32
C GLN A 455 -12.77 4.95 10.98
N ALA A 456 -12.67 6.17 10.45
CA ALA A 456 -13.47 7.30 10.92
C ALA A 456 -14.97 6.98 10.87
N GLY A 457 -15.43 6.34 9.79
CA GLY A 457 -16.82 5.89 9.69
C GLY A 457 -17.17 4.70 10.58
N ALA A 458 -16.25 3.75 10.76
CA ALA A 458 -16.42 2.64 11.70
C ALA A 458 -16.58 3.13 13.16
N ASP A 459 -15.86 4.19 13.54
CA ASP A 459 -15.86 4.73 14.90
C ASP A 459 -17.07 5.63 15.18
N SER A 460 -17.47 6.44 14.19
CA SER A 460 -18.43 7.53 14.39
C SER A 460 -19.79 7.32 13.75
N GLY A 461 -19.92 6.37 12.80
CA GLY A 461 -21.08 6.26 11.91
C GLY A 461 -21.17 7.35 10.85
N HIS A 462 -20.16 8.22 10.78
CA HIS A 462 -20.02 9.31 9.81
C HIS A 462 -19.04 8.92 8.67
N GLY A 463 -18.56 9.90 7.90
CA GLY A 463 -17.67 9.72 6.76
C GLY A 463 -18.41 9.70 5.42
N TRP A 464 -17.70 10.05 4.35
CA TRP A 464 -18.25 10.09 2.99
C TRP A 464 -18.13 8.75 2.27
N ASN A 465 -18.71 7.71 2.84
CA ASN A 465 -18.84 6.39 2.19
C ASN A 465 -20.03 6.37 1.19
N TYR A 466 -20.27 7.49 0.51
CA TYR A 466 -21.38 7.73 -0.41
C TYR A 466 -20.99 8.81 -1.42
N GLY A 467 -21.66 8.86 -2.58
CA GLY A 467 -21.42 9.88 -3.59
C GLY A 467 -22.22 11.16 -3.36
N PHE A 468 -21.93 12.20 -4.14
CA PHE A 468 -22.52 13.53 -3.97
C PHE A 468 -23.69 13.84 -4.91
N GLY A 469 -24.14 12.85 -5.69
CA GLY A 469 -25.34 12.95 -6.50
C GLY A 469 -26.64 12.91 -5.68
N PRO A 470 -27.80 13.00 -6.36
CA PRO A 470 -29.11 12.84 -5.73
C PRO A 470 -29.18 11.59 -4.85
N ASP A 471 -29.79 11.71 -3.67
CA ASP A 471 -29.91 10.63 -2.68
C ASP A 471 -28.56 9.97 -2.26
N ALA A 472 -27.46 10.71 -2.41
CA ALA A 472 -26.08 10.29 -2.18
C ALA A 472 -25.58 9.19 -3.14
N SER A 473 -26.02 9.25 -4.40
CA SER A 473 -25.59 8.36 -5.47
C SER A 473 -24.23 8.74 -6.05
N GLY A 474 -23.63 7.81 -6.81
CA GLY A 474 -22.39 8.05 -7.56
C GLY A 474 -21.13 7.87 -6.71
N GLY A 475 -20.01 8.38 -7.22
CA GLY A 475 -18.71 8.32 -6.57
C GLY A 475 -18.41 9.50 -5.65
N ASN A 476 -17.34 9.36 -4.87
CA ASN A 476 -16.80 10.39 -3.99
C ASN A 476 -15.36 10.72 -4.41
N VAL A 477 -15.17 11.87 -5.04
CA VAL A 477 -13.85 12.35 -5.50
C VAL A 477 -12.95 12.73 -4.31
N PHE A 478 -13.55 13.19 -3.20
CA PHE A 478 -12.81 13.54 -1.99
C PHE A 478 -12.18 12.34 -1.29
N TRP A 479 -12.70 11.12 -1.51
CA TRP A 479 -12.07 9.87 -1.06
C TRP A 479 -10.59 9.83 -1.49
N GLU A 480 -10.36 10.06 -2.79
CA GLU A 480 -9.04 9.99 -3.44
C GLU A 480 -8.19 11.23 -3.18
N ASN A 481 -8.78 12.43 -3.34
CA ASN A 481 -8.08 13.69 -3.06
C ASN A 481 -7.56 13.76 -1.62
N CYS A 482 -8.37 13.33 -0.65
CA CYS A 482 -8.00 13.35 0.75
C CYS A 482 -6.93 12.29 1.07
N ALA A 483 -6.97 11.12 0.44
CA ALA A 483 -5.93 10.10 0.61
C ALA A 483 -4.57 10.57 0.07
N GLN A 484 -4.57 11.25 -1.08
CA GLN A 484 -3.37 11.91 -1.61
C GLN A 484 -2.84 12.98 -0.68
N TRP A 485 -3.70 13.86 -0.17
CA TRP A 485 -3.30 14.89 0.78
C TRP A 485 -2.68 14.28 2.04
N GLN A 486 -3.32 13.26 2.63
CA GLN A 486 -2.80 12.54 3.80
C GLN A 486 -1.40 11.97 3.56
N ALA A 487 -1.16 11.30 2.42
CA ALA A 487 0.16 10.78 2.08
C ALA A 487 1.22 11.89 1.99
N TYR A 488 0.87 13.01 1.35
CA TYR A 488 1.78 14.14 1.18
C TYR A 488 2.02 14.97 2.44
N LYS A 489 1.23 14.80 3.50
CA LYS A 489 1.55 15.43 4.80
C LYS A 489 2.75 14.76 5.48
N ILE A 490 3.01 13.50 5.15
CA ILE A 490 4.25 12.80 5.54
C ILE A 490 5.33 13.05 4.48
N MET A 491 4.97 12.92 3.20
CA MET A 491 5.87 13.05 2.06
C MET A 491 5.88 14.48 1.49
N THR A 492 6.19 15.45 2.35
CA THR A 492 5.96 16.90 2.07
C THR A 492 6.65 17.42 0.82
N ASN A 493 7.86 16.96 0.50
CA ASN A 493 8.57 17.36 -0.71
C ASN A 493 7.89 16.81 -1.98
N ASP A 494 7.34 15.60 -1.88
CA ASP A 494 6.78 14.89 -3.04
C ASP A 494 5.48 15.54 -3.51
N GLN A 495 4.80 16.31 -2.66
CA GLN A 495 3.57 17.04 -3.00
C GLN A 495 3.72 17.97 -4.22
N PHE A 496 4.93 18.48 -4.48
CA PHE A 496 5.24 19.41 -5.57
C PHE A 496 6.09 18.80 -6.70
N THR A 497 6.59 17.57 -6.52
CA THR A 497 7.54 16.92 -7.45
C THR A 497 7.02 15.61 -8.05
N ASN A 498 5.78 15.24 -7.75
CA ASN A 498 5.11 14.07 -8.31
C ASN A 498 4.41 14.35 -9.66
N GLU A 499 3.96 13.30 -10.34
CA GLU A 499 3.29 13.37 -11.63
C GLU A 499 1.92 14.08 -11.62
N TRP A 500 1.20 14.05 -10.50
CA TRP A 500 -0.13 14.65 -10.34
C TRP A 500 -0.08 16.18 -10.13
N TYR A 501 1.08 16.75 -9.80
CA TYR A 501 1.21 18.20 -9.61
C TYR A 501 0.88 18.99 -10.89
N ASN A 502 1.31 18.50 -12.06
CA ASN A 502 0.97 19.17 -13.32
C ASN A 502 -0.50 19.01 -13.69
N GLY A 503 -1.10 17.86 -13.36
CA GLY A 503 -2.53 17.63 -13.51
C GLY A 503 -3.37 18.58 -12.66
N TYR A 504 -2.99 18.76 -11.39
CA TYR A 504 -3.58 19.78 -10.51
C TYR A 504 -3.58 21.16 -11.16
N LEU A 505 -2.42 21.59 -11.69
CA LEU A 505 -2.30 22.87 -12.38
C LEU A 505 -3.16 22.97 -13.64
N GLY A 506 -3.47 21.85 -14.30
CA GLY A 506 -4.37 21.78 -15.44
C GLY A 506 -5.84 21.96 -15.05
N MET A 507 -6.22 21.55 -13.84
CA MET A 507 -7.61 21.50 -13.37
C MET A 507 -7.96 22.54 -12.30
N VAL A 508 -7.07 23.48 -11.96
CA VAL A 508 -7.36 24.54 -10.96
C VAL A 508 -8.61 25.38 -11.24
N HIS A 509 -9.06 25.44 -12.50
CA HIS A 509 -10.26 26.17 -12.91
C HIS A 509 -11.55 25.39 -12.69
N ALA A 510 -11.46 24.06 -12.52
CA ALA A 510 -12.59 23.18 -12.28
C ALA A 510 -13.10 23.27 -10.84
N HIS A 511 -14.28 22.70 -10.59
CA HIS A 511 -14.81 22.54 -9.25
C HIS A 511 -13.84 21.69 -8.39
N PRO A 512 -13.63 22.02 -7.09
CA PRO A 512 -12.69 21.27 -6.26
C PRO A 512 -12.98 19.78 -6.09
N LEU A 513 -14.23 19.38 -6.33
CA LEU A 513 -14.69 17.99 -6.27
C LEU A 513 -14.96 17.38 -7.65
N HIS A 514 -14.44 17.97 -8.73
CA HIS A 514 -14.63 17.45 -10.09
C HIS A 514 -13.91 16.10 -10.28
N GLU A 515 -14.63 15.11 -10.82
CA GLU A 515 -14.21 13.72 -11.01
C GLU A 515 -12.95 13.53 -11.85
N TRP A 516 -12.66 14.43 -12.79
CA TRP A 516 -11.44 14.33 -13.61
C TRP A 516 -10.18 14.69 -12.84
N ALA A 517 -10.29 15.53 -11.80
CA ALA A 517 -9.18 15.92 -10.94
C ALA A 517 -8.96 14.94 -9.76
N ARG A 518 -9.65 13.80 -9.75
CA ARG A 518 -9.73 12.79 -8.68
C ARG A 518 -8.47 12.56 -7.83
N TYR A 519 -7.31 12.41 -8.46
CA TYR A 519 -6.03 12.13 -7.77
C TYR A 519 -5.15 13.36 -7.59
N GLU A 520 -5.58 14.50 -8.14
CA GLU A 520 -4.74 15.65 -8.39
C GLU A 520 -5.12 16.83 -7.48
N ASN A 521 -6.36 16.91 -7.00
CA ASN A 521 -6.85 18.05 -6.23
C ASN A 521 -6.65 17.91 -4.71
N PHE A 522 -5.40 17.72 -4.29
CA PHE A 522 -5.02 17.47 -2.89
C PHE A 522 -4.52 18.71 -2.13
N PHE A 523 -4.57 19.92 -2.70
CA PHE A 523 -4.09 21.14 -2.02
C PHE A 523 -5.16 21.85 -1.19
N LEU A 524 -6.45 21.73 -1.52
CA LEU A 524 -7.52 22.42 -0.78
C LEU A 524 -7.53 22.09 0.74
N PRO A 525 -7.31 20.82 1.16
CA PRO A 525 -7.23 20.51 2.59
C PRO A 525 -6.11 21.25 3.34
N ASP A 526 -4.99 21.59 2.68
CA ASP A 526 -3.93 22.42 3.28
C ASP A 526 -4.46 23.82 3.64
N PHE A 527 -5.25 24.42 2.76
CA PHE A 527 -5.87 25.71 3.04
C PHE A 527 -6.91 25.61 4.16
N TRP A 528 -7.75 24.58 4.17
CA TRP A 528 -8.72 24.39 5.24
C TRP A 528 -8.07 24.22 6.61
N CYS A 529 -7.05 23.36 6.74
CA CYS A 529 -6.30 23.21 7.99
C CYS A 529 -5.62 24.52 8.42
N PHE A 530 -5.05 25.28 7.48
CA PHE A 530 -4.49 26.60 7.77
C PHE A 530 -5.55 27.60 8.22
N LYS A 531 -6.68 27.68 7.54
CA LYS A 531 -7.74 28.66 7.81
C LYS A 531 -8.38 28.45 9.17
N GLN A 532 -8.49 27.20 9.59
CA GLN A 532 -9.04 26.80 10.88
C GLN A 532 -7.99 26.73 12.00
N ASP A 533 -6.71 27.00 11.68
CA ASP A 533 -5.57 26.88 12.59
C ASP A 533 -5.50 25.51 13.30
N ASP A 534 -5.83 24.44 12.56
CA ASP A 534 -5.88 23.08 13.08
C ASP A 534 -5.58 22.05 11.99
N MET A 535 -4.45 21.34 12.12
CA MET A 535 -4.08 20.27 11.19
C MET A 535 -5.01 19.04 11.27
N LYS A 536 -5.77 18.92 12.36
CA LYS A 536 -6.77 17.86 12.55
C LYS A 536 -8.12 18.19 11.95
N PHE A 537 -8.32 19.41 11.41
CA PHE A 537 -9.62 19.87 10.96
C PHE A 537 -10.24 18.93 9.92
N VAL A 538 -9.44 18.45 8.95
CA VAL A 538 -9.92 17.53 7.92
C VAL A 538 -10.32 16.17 8.53
N GLY A 539 -9.53 15.61 9.45
CA GLY A 539 -9.90 14.39 10.17
C GLY A 539 -11.19 14.55 10.97
N ARG A 540 -11.38 15.71 11.62
CA ARG A 540 -12.63 16.10 12.28
C ARG A 540 -13.80 16.16 11.28
N MET A 541 -13.60 16.70 10.08
CA MET A 541 -14.65 16.72 9.06
C MET A 541 -15.10 15.30 8.68
N TRP A 542 -14.18 14.34 8.56
CA TRP A 542 -14.54 12.93 8.33
C TRP A 542 -15.35 12.34 9.49
N LEU A 543 -14.89 12.55 10.73
CA LEU A 543 -15.53 12.07 11.94
C LEU A 543 -16.91 12.70 12.24
N GLU A 544 -17.20 13.89 11.70
CA GLU A 544 -18.43 14.65 11.99
C GLU A 544 -19.32 14.91 10.77
N SER A 545 -19.00 14.37 9.59
CA SER A 545 -19.80 14.55 8.36
C SER A 545 -21.19 13.89 8.47
N LYS A 546 -22.21 14.47 7.84
CA LYS A 546 -23.59 13.95 7.95
C LYS A 546 -24.12 13.56 6.59
N ARG A 547 -24.50 12.31 6.35
CA ARG A 547 -25.15 11.94 5.07
C ARG A 547 -26.43 12.76 4.86
N PRO A 548 -26.64 13.42 3.70
CA PRO A 548 -25.86 13.35 2.45
C PRO A 548 -24.95 14.57 2.18
N GLU A 549 -24.39 15.22 3.21
CA GLU A 549 -23.46 16.36 3.10
C GLU A 549 -22.26 16.04 2.20
N ASP A 550 -21.85 16.97 1.36
CA ASP A 550 -20.54 16.91 0.71
C ASP A 550 -19.45 17.55 1.61
N PRO A 551 -18.16 17.47 1.25
CA PRO A 551 -17.07 18.08 2.01
C PRO A 551 -17.19 19.61 2.18
N ILE A 552 -17.79 20.32 1.22
CA ILE A 552 -17.94 21.78 1.28
C ILE A 552 -19.04 22.16 2.27
N GLU A 553 -20.17 21.45 2.26
CA GLU A 553 -21.25 21.63 3.24
C GLU A 553 -20.76 21.33 4.67
N ALA A 554 -20.01 20.23 4.84
CA ALA A 554 -19.42 19.90 6.13
C ALA A 554 -18.41 20.95 6.60
N TYR A 555 -17.52 21.43 5.70
CA TYR A 555 -16.59 22.51 6.00
C TYR A 555 -17.34 23.75 6.48
N LYS A 556 -18.33 24.23 5.72
CA LYS A 556 -19.11 25.43 6.07
C LYS A 556 -19.79 25.29 7.42
N ARG A 557 -20.36 24.11 7.73
CA ARG A 557 -20.98 23.84 9.04
C ARG A 557 -19.96 23.87 10.17
N LEU A 558 -18.83 23.18 10.01
CA LEU A 558 -17.82 23.00 11.05
C LEU A 558 -16.95 24.25 11.27
N ALA A 559 -16.76 25.06 10.23
CA ALA A 559 -16.07 26.35 10.25
C ALA A 559 -16.96 27.51 10.77
N GLY A 560 -17.95 27.21 11.62
CA GLY A 560 -18.79 28.23 12.26
C GLY A 560 -20.09 28.58 11.53
N ASN A 561 -20.69 27.64 10.78
CA ASN A 561 -21.93 27.84 10.01
C ASN A 561 -21.83 28.98 8.99
N MET A 562 -20.80 28.89 8.15
CA MET A 562 -20.43 29.87 7.15
C MET A 562 -21.50 30.07 6.07
N LYS A 563 -21.78 31.34 5.76
CA LYS A 563 -22.64 31.74 4.64
C LYS A 563 -21.93 31.55 3.29
N GLN A 564 -22.70 31.54 2.20
CA GLN A 564 -22.15 31.28 0.88
C GLN A 564 -21.15 32.34 0.41
N ASP A 565 -21.44 33.61 0.66
CA ASP A 565 -20.57 34.73 0.34
C ASP A 565 -19.23 34.66 1.10
N GLN A 566 -19.27 34.33 2.39
CA GLN A 566 -18.08 34.11 3.20
C GLN A 566 -17.23 32.95 2.66
N PHE A 567 -17.86 31.83 2.27
CA PHE A 567 -17.13 30.71 1.67
C PHE A 567 -16.52 31.09 0.32
N ASN A 568 -17.21 31.88 -0.50
CA ASN A 568 -16.67 32.38 -1.76
C ASN A 568 -15.43 33.28 -1.54
N ASP A 569 -15.46 34.13 -0.50
CA ASP A 569 -14.32 34.97 -0.14
C ASP A 569 -13.13 34.11 0.33
N GLU A 570 -13.36 33.04 1.08
CA GLU A 570 -12.32 32.09 1.48
C GLU A 570 -11.74 31.30 0.29
N MET A 571 -12.58 30.89 -0.66
CA MET A 571 -12.09 30.20 -1.87
C MET A 571 -11.27 31.13 -2.76
N TRP A 572 -11.59 32.43 -2.79
CA TRP A 572 -10.70 33.42 -3.40
C TRP A 572 -9.39 33.58 -2.62
N GLU A 573 -9.43 33.67 -1.28
CA GLU A 573 -8.23 33.75 -0.45
C GLU A 573 -7.32 32.54 -0.66
N CYS A 574 -7.92 31.34 -0.75
CA CYS A 574 -7.23 30.09 -1.08
C CYS A 574 -6.42 30.23 -2.37
N ALA A 575 -7.08 30.63 -3.46
CA ALA A 575 -6.45 30.86 -4.75
C ALA A 575 -5.38 31.97 -4.69
N ALA A 576 -5.64 33.05 -3.95
CA ALA A 576 -4.71 34.17 -3.77
C ALA A 576 -3.41 33.73 -3.09
N ARG A 577 -3.52 32.93 -2.02
CA ARG A 577 -2.35 32.36 -1.34
C ARG A 577 -1.63 31.36 -2.22
N PHE A 578 -2.36 30.51 -2.95
CA PHE A 578 -1.80 29.55 -3.89
C PHE A 578 -1.03 30.17 -5.06
N ALA A 579 -1.29 31.44 -5.40
CA ALA A 579 -0.49 32.18 -6.39
C ALA A 579 1.01 32.18 -6.07
N THR A 580 1.38 32.10 -4.79
CA THR A 580 2.77 31.99 -4.33
C THR A 580 2.98 30.89 -3.27
N TRP A 581 2.02 29.97 -3.16
CA TRP A 581 1.98 28.91 -2.13
C TRP A 581 2.13 29.44 -0.70
N ASP A 582 1.53 30.60 -0.39
CA ASP A 582 1.68 31.31 0.88
C ASP A 582 0.81 30.72 2.01
N ILE A 583 1.06 29.45 2.31
CA ILE A 583 0.48 28.69 3.42
C ILE A 583 1.63 28.13 4.25
N PRO A 584 1.73 28.42 5.56
CA PRO A 584 2.93 28.16 6.35
C PRO A 584 3.54 26.76 6.20
N HIS A 585 2.72 25.70 6.19
CA HIS A 585 3.20 24.31 6.16
C HIS A 585 3.55 23.75 4.77
N ILE A 586 3.23 24.47 3.67
CA ILE A 586 3.65 24.10 2.30
C ILE A 586 4.50 25.18 1.62
N LYS A 587 4.64 26.35 2.23
CA LYS A 587 5.30 27.53 1.66
C LYS A 587 6.76 27.28 1.31
N GLN A 588 7.47 26.51 2.13
CA GLN A 588 8.87 26.19 1.88
C GLN A 588 9.02 25.31 0.63
N GLN A 589 8.23 24.23 0.54
CA GLN A 589 8.26 23.28 -0.56
C GLN A 589 7.75 23.93 -1.86
N GLY A 590 6.70 24.75 -1.78
CA GLY A 590 6.13 25.46 -2.93
C GLY A 590 6.95 26.66 -3.44
N ALA A 591 7.95 27.13 -2.70
CA ALA A 591 8.66 28.39 -2.99
C ALA A 591 9.26 28.46 -4.42
N ASN A 592 9.69 27.32 -4.97
CA ASN A 592 10.27 27.26 -6.32
C ASN A 592 9.26 26.90 -7.42
N HIS A 593 8.01 26.60 -7.05
CA HIS A 593 7.00 26.05 -7.96
C HIS A 593 5.96 27.08 -8.42
N PHE A 594 5.86 28.27 -7.81
CA PHE A 594 4.86 29.25 -8.25
C PHE A 594 5.09 29.77 -9.67
N ASN A 595 6.34 29.76 -10.16
CA ASN A 595 6.66 30.17 -11.53
C ASN A 595 6.23 29.13 -12.59
N SER A 596 6.13 27.84 -12.23
CA SER A 596 5.77 26.76 -13.17
C SER A 596 4.30 26.75 -13.56
N ARG A 597 3.44 27.48 -12.83
CA ARG A 597 2.02 27.63 -13.16
C ARG A 597 1.83 28.14 -14.59
N PRO A 598 1.01 27.50 -15.44
CA PRO A 598 0.71 28.03 -16.76
C PRO A 598 -0.09 29.34 -16.64
N GLN A 599 0.03 30.19 -17.65
CA GLN A 599 -0.86 31.34 -17.80
C GLN A 599 -2.23 30.81 -18.25
N PRO A 600 -3.34 31.13 -17.56
CA PRO A 600 -4.68 30.82 -18.06
C PRO A 600 -4.87 31.39 -19.46
N LYS A 601 -5.45 30.60 -20.37
CA LYS A 601 -5.66 31.00 -21.75
C LYS A 601 -6.73 32.09 -21.82
N LEU A 602 -6.34 33.26 -22.30
CA LEU A 602 -7.19 34.44 -22.48
C LEU A 602 -7.10 34.89 -23.94
N ASN A 603 -8.24 35.18 -24.55
CA ASN A 603 -8.38 35.60 -25.93
C ASN A 603 -8.50 37.14 -25.98
N ASP A 604 -7.72 37.79 -26.85
CA ASP A 604 -7.88 39.21 -27.15
C ASP A 604 -9.16 39.41 -27.95
N VAL A 605 -10.10 40.18 -27.39
CA VAL A 605 -11.39 40.50 -28.04
C VAL A 605 -11.48 41.95 -28.51
N GLY A 606 -10.34 42.65 -28.56
CA GLY A 606 -10.25 44.05 -28.96
C GLY A 606 -10.35 45.02 -27.78
N GLU A 607 -9.97 46.27 -28.03
CA GLU A 607 -10.02 47.38 -27.05
C GLU A 607 -9.27 47.11 -25.72
N ASN A 608 -8.30 46.18 -25.77
CA ASN A 608 -7.53 45.65 -24.64
C ASN A 608 -8.33 44.81 -23.63
N TYR A 609 -9.47 44.24 -24.06
CA TYR A 609 -10.19 43.24 -23.28
C TYR A 609 -9.65 41.83 -23.53
N TRP A 610 -9.52 41.08 -22.45
CA TRP A 610 -9.11 39.69 -22.43
C TRP A 610 -10.27 38.83 -21.94
N LEU A 611 -10.85 38.05 -22.84
CA LEU A 611 -11.91 37.08 -22.54
C LEU A 611 -11.30 35.74 -22.14
N ILE A 612 -11.74 35.13 -21.05
CA ILE A 612 -11.27 33.79 -20.66
C ILE A 612 -11.63 32.76 -21.74
N ASP A 613 -10.76 31.80 -22.02
CA ASP A 613 -11.06 30.71 -22.95
C ASP A 613 -11.92 29.63 -22.26
N PRO A 614 -12.86 28.97 -22.96
CA PRO A 614 -13.67 27.90 -22.38
C PRO A 614 -12.84 26.79 -21.70
N SER A 615 -11.63 26.49 -22.20
CA SER A 615 -10.77 25.44 -21.61
C SER A 615 -10.15 25.81 -20.26
N ASN A 616 -10.26 27.06 -19.81
CA ASN A 616 -9.77 27.53 -18.52
C ASN A 616 -10.83 28.36 -17.76
N CYS A 617 -12.09 28.31 -18.22
CA CYS A 617 -13.18 29.03 -17.60
C CYS A 617 -13.42 28.49 -16.18
N PRO A 618 -13.43 29.33 -15.13
CA PRO A 618 -13.72 28.87 -13.78
C PRO A 618 -15.12 28.25 -13.68
N GLU A 619 -15.20 27.13 -12.96
CA GLU A 619 -16.43 26.53 -12.46
C GLU A 619 -16.67 27.03 -11.02
N ASN A 620 -17.64 26.44 -10.31
CA ASN A 620 -17.87 26.75 -8.90
C ASN A 620 -16.57 26.58 -8.08
N TYR A 621 -16.10 27.63 -7.41
CA TYR A 621 -14.89 27.67 -6.57
C TYR A 621 -13.55 27.40 -7.25
N GLY A 622 -13.55 27.01 -8.53
CA GLY A 622 -12.37 26.95 -9.37
C GLY A 622 -11.78 28.34 -9.59
N HIS A 623 -10.50 28.41 -9.95
CA HIS A 623 -9.78 29.68 -10.02
C HIS A 623 -8.81 29.81 -11.20
N ASN A 624 -8.51 31.06 -11.54
CA ASN A 624 -7.47 31.46 -12.46
C ASN A 624 -6.49 32.39 -11.75
N ILE A 625 -5.18 32.10 -11.86
CA ILE A 625 -4.10 32.96 -11.38
C ILE A 625 -3.39 33.55 -12.61
N ILE A 626 -3.77 34.76 -12.98
CA ILE A 626 -3.35 35.45 -14.20
C ILE A 626 -2.06 36.23 -13.91
N LYS A 627 -0.95 35.89 -14.58
CA LYS A 627 0.32 36.63 -14.42
C LYS A 627 0.23 37.97 -15.14
N LEU A 628 0.59 39.04 -14.44
CA LEU A 628 0.58 40.40 -14.97
C LEU A 628 2.01 40.96 -15.10
N ASN A 629 2.14 42.07 -15.82
CA ASN A 629 3.32 42.91 -15.70
C ASN A 629 3.37 43.52 -14.29
N GLY A 630 4.41 43.16 -13.53
CA GLY A 630 4.40 43.39 -12.08
C GLY A 630 5.74 43.74 -11.45
N VAL A 631 6.73 44.18 -12.25
CA VAL A 631 8.02 44.63 -11.69
C VAL A 631 7.96 46.13 -11.49
N PHE A 632 7.82 46.57 -10.24
CA PHE A 632 7.72 47.99 -9.86
C PHE A 632 8.69 48.31 -8.72
N VAL A 633 9.58 49.28 -8.93
CA VAL A 633 10.48 49.75 -7.88
C VAL A 633 9.73 50.57 -6.82
N ASN A 634 8.88 51.47 -7.29
CA ASN A 634 8.03 52.33 -6.46
C ASN A 634 6.58 51.84 -6.51
N PRO A 635 5.76 52.14 -5.48
CA PRO A 635 4.33 51.88 -5.52
C PRO A 635 3.69 52.42 -6.80
N LYS A 636 2.78 51.63 -7.37
CA LYS A 636 2.05 51.99 -8.59
C LYS A 636 0.58 51.59 -8.42
N LYS A 637 -0.32 52.52 -8.68
CA LYS A 637 -1.75 52.22 -8.75
C LYS A 637 -2.07 51.47 -10.03
N VAL A 638 -2.40 50.19 -9.90
CA VAL A 638 -2.92 49.34 -10.99
C VAL A 638 -4.43 49.18 -10.84
N SER A 639 -5.12 48.82 -11.92
CA SER A 639 -6.57 48.60 -11.87
C SER A 639 -6.99 47.49 -12.82
N VAL A 640 -8.09 46.82 -12.47
CA VAL A 640 -8.79 45.88 -13.34
C VAL A 640 -10.24 46.34 -13.49
N PHE A 641 -10.71 46.36 -14.73
CA PHE A 641 -12.11 46.48 -15.09
C PHE A 641 -12.61 45.07 -15.39
N PHE A 642 -13.51 44.57 -14.56
CA PHE A 642 -14.01 43.21 -14.63
C PHE A 642 -15.45 43.20 -15.14
N GLU A 643 -15.75 42.27 -16.03
CA GLU A 643 -17.11 42.00 -16.48
C GLU A 643 -17.35 40.50 -16.59
N GLY A 644 -18.31 39.98 -15.82
CA GLY A 644 -18.86 38.64 -15.95
C GLY A 644 -19.68 38.52 -17.23
N LYS A 645 -19.47 37.43 -17.97
CA LYS A 645 -20.07 37.15 -19.27
C LYS A 645 -20.96 35.91 -19.25
N ALA A 646 -21.54 35.55 -18.11
CA ALA A 646 -22.37 34.36 -17.99
C ALA A 646 -23.44 34.29 -19.10
N GLY A 647 -23.49 33.16 -19.81
CA GLY A 647 -24.47 32.91 -20.87
C GLY A 647 -24.04 33.29 -22.29
N ILE A 648 -22.83 33.82 -22.50
CA ILE A 648 -22.28 34.01 -23.86
C ILE A 648 -22.10 32.67 -24.60
N ASP A 649 -22.07 32.72 -25.93
CA ASP A 649 -21.87 31.53 -26.76
C ASP A 649 -20.45 30.97 -26.64
N GLY A 650 -20.32 29.65 -26.82
CA GLY A 650 -19.05 28.93 -26.67
C GLY A 650 -18.74 28.41 -25.26
N PHE A 651 -19.61 28.68 -24.29
CA PHE A 651 -19.49 28.22 -22.89
C PHE A 651 -20.72 27.42 -22.47
N ARG A 652 -20.55 26.57 -21.46
CA ARG A 652 -21.68 25.87 -20.83
C ARG A 652 -22.58 26.86 -20.09
N LYS A 653 -23.89 26.67 -20.19
CA LYS A 653 -24.91 27.61 -19.69
C LYS A 653 -25.75 27.02 -18.56
N ASN A 654 -25.12 26.25 -17.68
CA ASN A 654 -25.77 25.58 -16.57
C ASN A 654 -25.93 26.55 -15.39
N LEU A 655 -27.13 26.56 -14.78
CA LEU A 655 -27.44 27.34 -13.57
C LEU A 655 -27.06 28.83 -13.65
N LEU A 656 -27.25 29.49 -14.80
CA LEU A 656 -26.82 30.88 -15.04
C LEU A 656 -27.13 31.89 -13.91
N PRO A 657 -28.33 31.91 -13.28
CA PRO A 657 -28.60 32.85 -12.19
C PRO A 657 -27.78 32.60 -10.92
N ASN A 658 -27.01 31.51 -10.86
CA ASN A 658 -26.06 31.19 -9.80
C ASN A 658 -24.67 31.78 -10.04
N ALA A 659 -24.36 32.24 -11.26
CA ALA A 659 -23.03 32.72 -11.64
C ALA A 659 -22.55 33.87 -10.75
N GLY A 660 -21.27 33.79 -10.35
CA GLY A 660 -20.59 34.84 -9.62
C GLY A 660 -19.09 34.70 -9.64
N TRP A 661 -18.42 35.79 -9.30
CA TRP A 661 -16.97 35.91 -9.31
C TRP A 661 -16.46 36.66 -8.08
N ARG A 662 -15.28 36.26 -7.62
CA ARG A 662 -14.39 37.07 -6.78
C ARG A 662 -13.10 37.32 -7.53
N PHE A 663 -12.56 38.52 -7.42
CA PHE A 663 -11.30 38.84 -8.07
C PHE A 663 -10.46 39.83 -7.26
N GLY A 664 -9.15 39.76 -7.41
CA GLY A 664 -8.24 40.68 -6.72
C GLY A 664 -6.78 40.44 -7.05
N PHE A 665 -5.93 41.38 -6.65
CA PHE A 665 -4.51 41.36 -6.94
C PHE A 665 -3.69 40.69 -5.84
N VAL A 666 -2.62 40.02 -6.27
CA VAL A 666 -1.58 39.46 -5.39
C VAL A 666 -0.25 40.02 -5.85
N ALA A 667 0.51 40.63 -4.94
CA ALA A 667 1.87 41.09 -5.19
C ALA A 667 2.88 40.31 -4.35
N LEU A 668 3.99 39.93 -4.98
CA LEU A 668 5.18 39.39 -4.32
C LEU A 668 6.29 40.42 -4.40
N THR A 669 6.84 40.84 -3.28
CA THR A 669 7.98 41.77 -3.21
C THR A 669 9.31 41.04 -3.40
N THR A 670 10.39 41.79 -3.62
CA THR A 670 11.75 41.23 -3.74
C THR A 670 12.25 40.51 -2.48
N ASP A 671 11.74 40.86 -1.30
CA ASP A 671 12.07 40.20 -0.02
C ASP A 671 11.20 38.97 0.29
N GLY A 672 10.24 38.65 -0.59
CA GLY A 672 9.35 37.50 -0.43
C GLY A 672 8.06 37.79 0.35
N THR A 673 7.80 39.04 0.76
CA THR A 673 6.51 39.45 1.33
C THR A 673 5.40 39.35 0.29
N ARG A 674 4.22 38.89 0.71
CA ARG A 674 3.00 38.88 -0.11
C ARG A 674 2.07 39.99 0.35
N VAL A 675 1.49 40.71 -0.59
CA VAL A 675 0.44 41.71 -0.33
C VAL A 675 -0.76 41.38 -1.19
N TYR A 676 -1.93 41.32 -0.56
CA TYR A 676 -3.22 41.00 -1.17
C TYR A 676 -4.05 42.27 -1.24
N SER A 677 -4.76 42.51 -2.34
CA SER A 677 -5.73 43.61 -2.42
C SER A 677 -7.02 43.28 -1.67
N ASP A 678 -7.91 44.27 -1.58
CA ASP A 678 -9.34 44.02 -1.34
C ASP A 678 -9.93 43.10 -2.43
N ILE A 679 -11.07 42.49 -2.12
CA ILE A 679 -11.76 41.56 -3.01
C ILE A 679 -12.84 42.30 -3.79
N GLY A 680 -12.72 42.32 -5.12
CA GLY A 680 -13.78 42.73 -6.04
C GLY A 680 -14.81 41.62 -6.24
N SER A 681 -16.03 41.97 -6.59
CA SER A 681 -17.12 40.99 -6.73
C SER A 681 -18.05 41.32 -7.88
N ALA A 682 -18.43 40.29 -8.63
CA ALA A 682 -19.45 40.38 -9.68
C ALA A 682 -20.37 39.17 -9.59
N ASN A 683 -21.59 39.29 -10.14
CA ASN A 683 -22.52 38.17 -10.26
C ASN A 683 -23.44 38.36 -11.47
N TYR A 684 -24.29 37.37 -11.73
CA TYR A 684 -25.23 37.40 -12.86
C TYR A 684 -26.07 38.70 -12.97
N PHE A 685 -26.46 39.29 -11.83
CA PHE A 685 -27.31 40.50 -11.78
C PHE A 685 -26.49 41.80 -11.75
N THR A 686 -25.29 41.76 -11.19
CA THR A 686 -24.35 42.88 -11.14
C THR A 686 -23.03 42.43 -11.75
N GLY A 687 -23.02 42.37 -13.08
CA GLY A 687 -21.97 41.71 -13.87
C GLY A 687 -20.65 42.47 -13.95
N THR A 688 -20.59 43.74 -13.57
CA THR A 688 -19.40 44.59 -13.72
C THR A 688 -18.91 45.13 -12.39
N ASP A 689 -17.60 45.16 -12.19
CA ASP A 689 -16.96 45.81 -11.05
C ASP A 689 -15.54 46.28 -11.42
N THR A 690 -15.00 47.26 -10.69
CA THR A 690 -13.66 47.82 -10.92
C THR A 690 -12.88 47.83 -9.62
N LEU A 691 -11.69 47.22 -9.63
CA LEU A 691 -10.82 47.15 -8.47
C LEU A 691 -9.53 47.93 -8.73
N HIS A 692 -9.12 48.72 -7.73
CA HIS A 692 -7.84 49.44 -7.73
C HIS A 692 -6.92 48.85 -6.67
N PHE A 693 -5.62 48.78 -6.98
CA PHE A 693 -4.62 48.29 -6.04
C PHE A 693 -3.33 49.12 -6.12
N GLU A 694 -2.90 49.62 -4.97
CA GLU A 694 -1.60 50.26 -4.81
C GLU A 694 -0.55 49.16 -4.59
N THR A 695 0.29 48.89 -5.59
CA THR A 695 1.31 47.83 -5.42
C THR A 695 2.30 48.21 -4.34
N PRO A 696 2.85 47.25 -3.56
CA PRO A 696 3.94 47.55 -2.64
C PRO A 696 5.18 48.05 -3.38
N ALA A 697 6.05 48.78 -2.67
CA ALA A 697 7.38 49.09 -3.17
C ALA A 697 8.17 47.79 -3.43
N LYS A 698 9.10 47.82 -4.38
CA LYS A 698 9.90 46.64 -4.78
C LYS A 698 9.05 45.42 -5.13
N CYS A 699 7.94 45.64 -5.83
CA CYS A 699 7.12 44.57 -6.37
C CYS A 699 7.93 43.79 -7.42
N LYS A 700 8.07 42.48 -7.21
CA LYS A 700 8.78 41.54 -8.07
C LYS A 700 7.83 40.85 -9.05
N SER A 701 6.61 40.58 -8.62
CA SER A 701 5.61 39.88 -9.44
C SER A 701 4.20 40.27 -9.00
N LEU A 702 3.29 40.33 -9.96
CA LEU A 702 1.89 40.71 -9.77
C LEU A 702 1.00 39.69 -10.48
N TRP A 703 -0.10 39.33 -9.83
CA TRP A 703 -1.14 38.49 -10.41
C TRP A 703 -2.51 39.12 -10.20
N LEU A 704 -3.45 38.84 -11.10
CA LEU A 704 -4.88 38.91 -10.82
C LEU A 704 -5.38 37.49 -10.55
N VAL A 705 -6.05 37.29 -9.43
CA VAL A 705 -6.74 36.04 -9.13
C VAL A 705 -8.21 36.25 -9.35
N VAL A 706 -8.83 35.35 -10.12
CA VAL A 706 -10.28 35.28 -10.35
C VAL A 706 -10.77 33.91 -9.91
N SER A 707 -11.81 33.84 -9.08
CA SER A 707 -12.40 32.60 -8.59
C SER A 707 -13.90 32.59 -8.84
N GLY A 708 -14.45 31.41 -9.17
CA GLY A 708 -15.88 31.18 -9.27
C GLY A 708 -16.55 31.29 -7.90
N ALA A 709 -17.57 32.13 -7.80
CA ALA A 709 -18.21 32.51 -6.55
C ALA A 709 -19.73 32.38 -6.65
N PRO A 710 -20.26 31.14 -6.70
CA PRO A 710 -21.68 30.92 -6.91
C PRO A 710 -22.53 31.54 -5.80
N ARG A 711 -23.75 31.96 -6.15
CA ARG A 711 -24.72 32.51 -5.18
C ARG A 711 -25.22 31.48 -4.17
N MET A 712 -25.24 30.21 -4.56
CA MET A 712 -25.59 29.05 -3.74
C MET A 712 -24.65 27.90 -4.06
N HIS A 713 -24.29 27.13 -3.05
CA HIS A 713 -23.56 25.88 -3.23
C HIS A 713 -24.43 24.84 -3.94
N VAL A 714 -23.84 24.15 -4.90
CA VAL A 714 -24.43 23.03 -5.64
C VAL A 714 -23.44 21.89 -5.52
N LYS A 715 -23.94 20.70 -5.18
CA LYS A 715 -23.13 19.49 -5.07
C LYS A 715 -22.65 19.07 -6.45
N HIS A 716 -21.39 18.66 -6.51
CA HIS A 716 -20.77 18.15 -7.73
C HIS A 716 -20.86 16.62 -7.71
N ALA A 717 -21.81 16.07 -8.45
CA ALA A 717 -21.96 14.63 -8.58
C ALA A 717 -20.80 14.06 -9.41
N TRP A 718 -20.39 12.82 -9.13
CA TRP A 718 -19.55 12.08 -10.05
C TRP A 718 -20.46 11.31 -11.00
N ASP A 719 -20.61 11.83 -12.22
CA ASP A 719 -21.42 11.24 -13.29
C ASP A 719 -20.69 11.05 -14.63
N ASP A 720 -19.41 11.43 -14.70
CA ASP A 720 -18.56 11.34 -15.89
C ASP A 720 -19.10 12.18 -17.08
N ASP A 721 -19.91 13.21 -16.80
CA ASP A 721 -20.54 14.09 -17.80
C ASP A 721 -20.34 15.58 -17.53
N THR A 722 -19.30 16.15 -18.13
CA THR A 722 -19.00 17.58 -17.98
C THR A 722 -19.93 18.53 -18.73
N SER A 723 -20.96 18.02 -19.43
CA SER A 723 -21.93 18.88 -20.10
C SER A 723 -22.87 19.58 -19.11
N ASN A 724 -23.02 19.04 -17.89
CA ASN A 724 -23.86 19.58 -16.84
C ASN A 724 -23.10 20.51 -15.85
N ASP A 725 -21.77 20.50 -15.90
CA ASP A 725 -20.91 21.37 -15.09
C ASP A 725 -21.10 22.84 -15.44
N GLU A 726 -21.00 23.72 -14.44
CA GLU A 726 -21.10 25.14 -14.67
C GLU A 726 -19.84 25.73 -15.31
N GLN A 727 -19.98 26.90 -15.95
CA GLN A 727 -18.86 27.71 -16.42
C GLN A 727 -19.19 29.18 -16.22
N TRP A 728 -18.26 29.91 -15.60
CA TRP A 728 -18.40 31.32 -15.26
C TRP A 728 -17.45 32.18 -16.12
N PRO A 729 -17.78 32.44 -17.40
CA PRO A 729 -16.93 33.25 -18.27
C PRO A 729 -16.87 34.70 -17.81
N TYR A 730 -15.73 35.33 -18.00
CA TYR A 730 -15.50 36.73 -17.70
C TYR A 730 -14.51 37.35 -18.69
N GLN A 731 -14.53 38.67 -18.78
CA GLN A 731 -13.49 39.45 -19.43
C GLN A 731 -12.87 40.46 -18.47
N VAL A 732 -11.60 40.76 -18.70
CA VAL A 732 -10.85 41.76 -17.93
C VAL A 732 -10.11 42.71 -18.83
N LYS A 733 -10.01 43.95 -18.37
CA LYS A 733 -9.14 44.98 -18.94
C LYS A 733 -8.33 45.61 -17.82
N PHE A 734 -7.10 45.99 -18.11
CA PHE A 734 -6.17 46.48 -17.10
C PHE A 734 -5.80 47.95 -17.32
N ASN A 735 -5.49 48.64 -16.23
CA ASN A 735 -4.84 49.95 -16.28
C ASN A 735 -3.52 49.92 -15.51
N ASN A 736 -2.50 50.61 -16.05
CA ASN A 736 -1.13 50.68 -15.55
C ASN A 736 -0.38 49.33 -15.47
N THR A 737 -0.99 48.26 -15.99
CA THR A 737 -0.44 46.91 -16.16
C THR A 737 -1.10 46.25 -17.38
N ASN A 738 -0.75 45.00 -17.68
CA ASN A 738 -1.44 44.12 -18.62
C ASN A 738 -1.02 42.66 -18.34
N LEU A 739 -1.54 41.69 -19.09
CA LEU A 739 -1.04 40.32 -19.11
C LEU A 739 0.48 40.31 -19.29
N ARG A 740 1.16 39.41 -18.58
CA ARG A 740 2.62 39.31 -18.63
C ARG A 740 3.10 39.13 -20.07
N GLY A 741 3.97 40.03 -20.52
CA GLY A 741 4.51 40.02 -21.89
C GLY A 741 3.76 40.90 -22.90
N TYR A 742 2.55 41.38 -22.56
CA TYR A 742 1.82 42.35 -23.36
C TYR A 742 2.15 43.78 -22.94
N ARG A 743 1.92 44.77 -23.82
CA ARG A 743 2.19 46.18 -23.50
C ARG A 743 1.23 46.66 -22.41
N ASN A 744 1.75 47.37 -21.40
CA ASN A 744 0.92 48.02 -20.39
C ASN A 744 -0.07 49.00 -21.03
N VAL A 745 -1.32 48.95 -20.59
CA VAL A 745 -2.35 49.92 -20.96
C VAL A 745 -2.29 51.07 -19.96
N VAL A 746 -2.41 52.31 -20.44
CA VAL A 746 -2.54 53.49 -19.59
C VAL A 746 -3.81 54.20 -19.98
N GLU A 747 -4.90 53.85 -19.30
CA GLU A 747 -6.16 54.58 -19.36
C GLU A 747 -6.09 55.72 -18.36
N THR A 748 -5.65 56.87 -18.85
CA THR A 748 -5.98 58.13 -18.22
C THR A 748 -7.47 58.36 -18.50
N GLY A 749 -8.34 58.08 -17.54
CA GLY A 749 -9.80 58.22 -17.69
C GLY A 749 -10.24 59.64 -18.02
N VAL A 750 -10.09 60.03 -19.28
CA VAL A 750 -10.62 61.26 -19.85
C VAL A 750 -10.77 60.99 -21.35
N ASP A 751 -12.00 61.06 -21.84
CA ASP A 751 -12.27 61.09 -23.27
C ASP A 751 -11.35 62.14 -23.92
N GLN A 752 -10.87 61.89 -25.15
CA GLN A 752 -10.17 62.95 -25.87
C GLN A 752 -11.19 64.07 -26.13
N LEU A 753 -10.94 65.25 -25.56
CA LEU A 753 -11.71 66.44 -25.93
C LEU A 753 -11.56 66.63 -27.45
N ALA A 754 -12.69 66.66 -28.17
CA ALA A 754 -12.69 66.85 -29.62
C ALA A 754 -12.01 68.19 -29.96
N LYS A 755 -11.05 68.16 -30.89
CA LYS A 755 -10.35 69.37 -31.36
C LYS A 755 -11.29 70.36 -32.03
N GLU A 756 -12.41 69.89 -32.58
CA GLU A 756 -13.27 70.62 -33.51
C GLU A 756 -13.78 71.97 -32.97
N ASN A 757 -13.82 72.15 -31.64
CA ASN A 757 -14.26 73.38 -30.99
C ASN A 757 -13.14 74.20 -30.32
N MET A 758 -11.86 73.80 -30.41
CA MET A 758 -10.74 74.53 -29.79
C MET A 758 -9.68 74.88 -30.84
N LEU A 759 -9.24 76.14 -30.85
CA LEU A 759 -8.20 76.60 -31.77
C LEU A 759 -6.91 76.92 -31.02
N ILE A 760 -5.88 76.08 -31.19
CA ILE A 760 -4.55 76.30 -30.60
C ILE A 760 -3.54 76.49 -31.72
N TYR A 761 -2.88 77.66 -31.75
CA TYR A 761 -1.92 78.02 -32.80
C TYR A 761 -0.92 79.06 -32.31
N ALA A 762 0.15 79.28 -33.06
CA ALA A 762 1.19 80.25 -32.75
C ALA A 762 1.34 81.28 -33.89
N VAL A 763 1.56 82.53 -33.53
CA VAL A 763 1.92 83.62 -34.48
C VAL A 763 3.10 84.37 -33.88
N GLY A 764 4.26 84.30 -34.54
CA GLY A 764 5.52 84.78 -33.97
C GLY A 764 5.83 84.08 -32.64
N ASN A 765 6.20 84.87 -31.62
CA ASN A 765 6.49 84.37 -30.28
C ASN A 765 5.25 84.20 -29.38
N THR A 766 4.04 84.40 -29.89
CA THR A 766 2.80 84.32 -29.11
C THR A 766 2.05 83.02 -29.40
N LEU A 767 1.74 82.26 -28.34
CA LEU A 767 0.79 81.16 -28.38
C LEU A 767 -0.63 81.70 -28.15
N TYR A 768 -1.58 81.27 -28.99
CA TYR A 768 -3.01 81.50 -28.82
C TYR A 768 -3.73 80.18 -28.57
N ALA A 769 -4.65 80.19 -27.60
CA ALA A 769 -5.61 79.12 -27.35
C ALA A 769 -7.00 79.75 -27.25
N GLN A 770 -7.87 79.43 -28.20
CA GLN A 770 -9.22 79.99 -28.30
C GLN A 770 -10.28 78.91 -28.13
N ASP A 771 -11.47 79.34 -27.71
CA ASP A 771 -12.65 78.51 -27.49
C ASP A 771 -12.40 77.35 -26.51
N LEU A 772 -11.60 77.61 -25.48
CA LEU A 772 -11.35 76.65 -24.39
C LEU A 772 -12.66 76.34 -23.64
N PRO A 773 -12.91 75.07 -23.26
CA PRO A 773 -14.10 74.72 -22.48
C PRO A 773 -14.16 75.50 -21.16
N GLN A 774 -15.35 75.88 -20.71
CA GLN A 774 -15.54 76.40 -19.35
C GLN A 774 -15.11 75.35 -18.32
N ASN A 775 -14.62 75.77 -17.17
CA ASN A 775 -14.07 74.89 -16.12
C ASN A 775 -12.90 74.01 -16.60
N SER A 776 -12.10 74.51 -17.55
CA SER A 776 -10.91 73.82 -18.03
C SER A 776 -9.62 74.41 -17.48
N THR A 777 -8.54 73.63 -17.53
CA THR A 777 -7.19 74.04 -17.19
C THR A 777 -6.28 73.84 -18.40
N LEU A 778 -5.63 74.91 -18.86
CA LEU A 778 -4.57 74.87 -19.85
C LEU A 778 -3.21 74.75 -19.15
N ASN A 779 -2.43 73.76 -19.54
CA ASN A 779 -1.04 73.56 -19.14
C ASN A 779 -0.13 73.66 -20.37
N ILE A 780 0.98 74.36 -20.21
CA ILE A 780 2.03 74.49 -21.22
C ILE A 780 3.28 73.84 -20.65
N PHE A 781 3.78 72.81 -21.33
CA PHE A 781 5.02 72.13 -20.98
C PHE A 781 6.08 72.36 -22.06
N ASP A 782 7.34 72.41 -21.67
CA ASP A 782 8.43 72.21 -22.62
C ASP A 782 8.54 70.73 -23.03
N ILE A 783 9.40 70.42 -24.02
CA ILE A 783 9.61 69.04 -24.49
C ILE A 783 10.22 68.09 -23.45
N THR A 784 10.75 68.61 -22.34
CA THR A 784 11.29 67.79 -21.23
C THR A 784 10.24 67.44 -20.19
N GLY A 785 9.01 67.97 -20.35
CA GLY A 785 7.89 67.77 -19.43
C GLY A 785 7.85 68.76 -18.27
N ARG A 786 8.68 69.80 -18.27
CA ARG A 786 8.63 70.86 -17.25
C ARG A 786 7.45 71.79 -17.52
N SER A 787 6.63 72.06 -16.51
CA SER A 787 5.54 73.02 -16.61
C SER A 787 6.09 74.45 -16.72
N ILE A 788 5.69 75.13 -17.78
CA ILE A 788 6.01 76.53 -18.08
C ILE A 788 4.90 77.44 -17.54
N LEU A 789 3.65 77.04 -17.74
CA LEU A 789 2.48 77.82 -17.34
C LEU A 789 1.27 76.91 -17.14
N THR A 790 0.47 77.20 -16.12
CA THR A 790 -0.83 76.58 -15.86
C THR A 790 -1.84 77.69 -15.63
N GLN A 791 -2.97 77.65 -16.34
CA GLN A 791 -4.06 78.62 -16.23
C GLN A 791 -5.40 77.89 -16.20
N SER A 792 -6.26 78.26 -15.25
CA SER A 792 -7.64 77.76 -15.16
C SER A 792 -8.62 78.79 -15.74
N PHE A 793 -9.70 78.30 -16.33
CA PHE A 793 -10.73 79.09 -17.01
C PHE A 793 -12.10 78.76 -16.44
N ASP A 794 -12.78 79.76 -15.89
CA ASP A 794 -14.14 79.68 -15.32
C ASP A 794 -15.01 80.85 -15.87
N GLY A 795 -14.94 81.06 -17.19
CA GLY A 795 -15.62 82.16 -17.86
C GLY A 795 -15.02 82.50 -19.23
N GLU A 796 -14.01 83.37 -19.26
CA GLU A 796 -13.27 83.70 -20.49
C GLU A 796 -12.66 82.42 -21.10
N ASN A 797 -12.85 82.23 -22.41
CA ASN A 797 -12.50 81.02 -23.14
C ASN A 797 -11.29 81.20 -24.07
N ASN A 798 -10.63 82.37 -24.03
CA ASN A 798 -9.49 82.69 -24.88
C ASN A 798 -8.26 83.04 -24.03
N PHE A 799 -7.09 82.56 -24.45
CA PHE A 799 -5.82 82.77 -23.79
C PHE A 799 -4.72 83.05 -24.81
N SER A 800 -3.80 83.94 -24.45
CA SER A 800 -2.57 84.12 -25.20
C SER A 800 -1.39 84.42 -24.28
N THR A 801 -0.22 83.90 -24.63
CA THR A 801 1.03 84.20 -23.90
C THR A 801 2.23 84.19 -24.82
N ASN A 802 3.25 84.98 -24.50
CA ASN A 802 4.52 84.97 -25.20
C ASN A 802 5.42 83.87 -24.65
N LEU A 803 5.98 83.06 -25.55
CA LEU A 803 6.91 81.99 -25.23
C LEU A 803 8.22 82.19 -26.02
N PRO A 804 9.37 81.81 -25.45
CA PRO A 804 10.62 81.73 -26.21
C PRO A 804 10.50 80.80 -27.44
N GLU A 805 11.41 80.95 -28.40
CA GLU A 805 11.52 80.02 -29.54
C GLU A 805 11.74 78.59 -29.02
N GLY A 806 10.90 77.66 -29.47
CA GLY A 806 10.93 76.30 -28.95
C GLY A 806 9.70 75.47 -29.30
N ALA A 807 9.75 74.19 -28.94
CA ALA A 807 8.63 73.28 -29.04
C ALA A 807 7.97 73.10 -27.67
N TYR A 808 6.64 73.16 -27.64
CA TYR A 808 5.84 73.06 -26.44
C TYR A 808 4.73 72.03 -26.59
N ILE A 809 4.33 71.42 -25.48
CA ILE A 809 3.17 70.54 -25.38
C ILE A 809 2.08 71.33 -24.65
N ILE A 810 0.98 71.58 -25.35
CA ILE A 810 -0.18 72.25 -24.82
C ILE A 810 -1.20 71.19 -24.41
N ASN A 811 -1.57 71.19 -23.14
CA ASN A 811 -2.50 70.24 -22.55
C ASN A 811 -3.70 70.99 -21.99
N VAL A 812 -4.90 70.67 -22.48
CA VAL A 812 -6.17 71.20 -21.93
C VAL A 812 -6.83 70.08 -21.15
N MET A 813 -7.15 70.31 -19.89
CA MET A 813 -7.85 69.37 -19.00
C MET A 813 -9.23 69.91 -18.65
N HIS A 814 -10.25 69.06 -18.67
CA HIS A 814 -11.62 69.35 -18.27
C HIS A 814 -12.18 68.13 -17.55
N SER A 815 -13.26 68.29 -16.77
CA SER A 815 -13.92 67.16 -16.07
C SER A 815 -14.35 66.03 -17.02
N ASN A 816 -14.68 66.38 -18.27
CA ASN A 816 -15.15 65.45 -19.30
C ASN A 816 -14.05 64.95 -20.25
N GLY A 817 -12.80 65.42 -20.15
CA GLY A 817 -11.79 65.02 -21.13
C GLY A 817 -10.46 65.75 -21.06
N ARG A 818 -9.50 65.32 -21.91
CA ARG A 818 -8.23 66.04 -22.12
C ARG A 818 -7.86 66.15 -23.59
N TYR A 819 -7.21 67.24 -23.99
CA TYR A 819 -6.65 67.44 -25.32
C TYR A 819 -5.16 67.78 -25.22
N ASN A 820 -4.35 67.25 -26.14
CA ASN A 820 -2.92 67.54 -26.21
C ASN A 820 -2.54 67.95 -27.63
N GLN A 821 -1.79 69.04 -27.76
CA GLN A 821 -1.24 69.50 -29.04
C GLN A 821 0.21 69.95 -28.89
N LYS A 822 1.08 69.49 -29.80
CA LYS A 822 2.42 70.04 -29.94
C LYS A 822 2.36 71.33 -30.75
N VAL A 823 2.96 72.40 -30.24
CA VAL A 823 3.06 73.69 -30.93
C VAL A 823 4.52 74.10 -31.02
N ILE A 824 4.92 74.66 -32.16
CA ILE A 824 6.26 75.21 -32.37
C ILE A 824 6.11 76.73 -32.39
N ILE A 825 6.83 77.40 -31.50
CA ILE A 825 6.96 78.86 -31.44
C ILE A 825 8.22 79.23 -32.22
N LYS A 826 8.09 80.16 -33.17
CA LYS A 826 9.16 80.59 -34.08
C LYS A 826 9.50 82.05 -33.92
#